data_AF-A0A7T1MLF3-F1
#
_entry.id   AF-A0A7T1MLF3-F1
#
_cell.length_a   1.000
_cell.length_b   1.000
_cell.length_c   1.000
_cell.angle_alpha   90.00
_cell.angle_beta   90.00
_cell.angle_gamma   90.00
#
_symmetry.space_group_name_H-M   'P 1'
#
loop_
_entity.id
_entity.type
_entity.pdbx_description
1 polymer ?
#
loop_
_entity_poly.entity_id
_entity_poly.type
_entity_poly.pdbx_seq_one_letter_code
_entity_poly.pdbx_strand_id
1 'polypeptide(L)'
;MSLSPEHRDHLLNEVGEAGPAIALELGARSLSAEEVRTIGFRFKGWRGSGLLLPFGGDFAQCRLDDPPMGPDGKPVRYLNRPKAKQQPVTVGDGEPTLATEGFKDAISLHLLTGETVQGLPGVSCTRLLAPTVKQIVYDADASLNPAVWGALIRAGLERGCRLSFFPSDVAGHKGGASEFRLAGGDFGALRWRSARELLREISSLWSRNLRTDWKPQALRSIARLANEAGLGDMTAELLTTEAAKRIGVRVGPARTIAAKAAAPKDGTAASCPSEPTKQQLQSFIRGTYAVRLNELSGRVELNGAPMDAFDFADTFLAHEHGLETTKQAAKDTFAYVAAANPFNPIAAYFKGLRQRDDLKLLSIEAIAGAFGVLPGDTLSQELMARHLAGAYLRGIEPGYKHDQMLLLLGDQGQGKGECIRALAGAGWYDSATRIPKHLEDREFLQKLNSAWLFEFDEAEKTLLGRDAAEMKGFTSRTVDRYVQKWATTCGEHPRRCVLFGSSNEVEVLNDTTGSRRFWVVDVRGGTMRPDWIRHHRDSIWATVATWVDWGLRNWVPPNHPTAVAAAGRAAEARLSHVWEGPIRKVLEQLLPDGEGIGQDTLIEQALGQDIGKVDRRVQMQVTRIVRASDFTTHGETVRWERKRLRYGGGHSRWGYVPALVPTAPTCSNQFQGDWNGQMPWHDRRLTAPFQLFQPFFEGEQEKEIRALQGAERADAYVSHMRGSDPENGWNGWNTPKIPCTGTDLTVQPPLGRSDRSDQPPPTSERRRKPNHRDRVAAIPINSPVEIRRDGKPPVNGHRMLDHLGRSENCHLTDPSGGTVLKPKSWIWPCGGGS
;
A
#
# COMPACT_ATOMS: atom_id res chain seq x y z
N MET A 1 -39.88 -26.20 -8.04
CA MET A 1 -39.46 -24.82 -7.72
C MET A 1 -40.70 -23.95 -7.81
N SER A 2 -40.78 -22.83 -7.08
CA SER A 2 -41.99 -21.99 -7.06
C SER A 2 -41.66 -20.50 -7.11
N LEU A 3 -42.65 -19.73 -7.58
CA LEU A 3 -42.75 -18.30 -7.35
C LEU A 3 -43.56 -18.09 -6.06
N SER A 4 -43.16 -17.12 -5.23
CA SER A 4 -44.03 -16.56 -4.21
C SER A 4 -45.16 -15.76 -4.85
N PRO A 5 -46.28 -15.48 -4.14
CA PRO A 5 -47.39 -14.70 -4.70
C PRO A 5 -46.92 -13.36 -5.30
N GLU A 6 -46.09 -12.63 -4.57
CA GLU A 6 -45.57 -11.32 -4.96
C GLU A 6 -44.73 -11.40 -6.25
N HIS A 7 -43.91 -12.44 -6.39
CA HIS A 7 -43.12 -12.67 -7.60
C HIS A 7 -43.93 -13.18 -8.79
N ARG A 8 -45.02 -13.93 -8.53
CA ARG A 8 -45.95 -14.39 -9.56
C ARG A 8 -46.78 -13.23 -10.08
N ASP A 9 -47.35 -12.43 -9.18
CA ASP A 9 -48.13 -11.23 -9.50
C ASP A 9 -47.23 -10.19 -10.16
N HIS A 10 -45.96 -10.09 -9.75
CA HIS A 10 -44.96 -9.28 -10.43
C HIS A 10 -44.78 -9.70 -11.90
N LEU A 11 -44.59 -11.01 -12.17
CA LEU A 11 -44.46 -11.52 -13.54
C LEU A 11 -45.78 -11.43 -14.34
N LEU A 12 -46.93 -11.56 -13.68
CA LEU A 12 -48.25 -11.37 -14.27
C LEU A 12 -48.44 -9.91 -14.73
N ASN A 13 -48.01 -8.94 -13.92
CA ASN A 13 -48.15 -7.51 -14.21
C ASN A 13 -47.17 -7.00 -15.28
N GLU A 14 -45.94 -7.52 -15.36
CA GLU A 14 -44.99 -7.14 -16.43
C GLU A 14 -45.13 -8.03 -17.70
N VAL A 15 -45.59 -9.28 -17.61
CA VAL A 15 -45.53 -10.26 -18.72
C VAL A 15 -46.90 -10.89 -19.05
N GLY A 16 -47.99 -10.52 -18.38
CA GLY A 16 -49.34 -11.03 -18.65
C GLY A 16 -49.54 -12.50 -18.26
N GLU A 17 -50.73 -13.04 -18.52
CA GLU A 17 -51.21 -14.31 -17.93
C GLU A 17 -50.32 -15.53 -18.22
N ALA A 18 -49.80 -15.66 -19.45
CA ALA A 18 -48.89 -16.75 -19.83
C ALA A 18 -47.44 -16.55 -19.31
N GLY A 19 -47.06 -15.32 -18.97
CA GLY A 19 -45.69 -14.94 -18.61
C GLY A 19 -45.10 -15.72 -17.41
N PRO A 20 -45.82 -15.84 -16.27
CA PRO A 20 -45.35 -16.62 -15.13
C PRO A 20 -45.11 -18.12 -15.41
N ALA A 21 -45.83 -18.72 -16.36
CA ALA A 21 -45.67 -20.12 -16.73
C ALA A 21 -44.37 -20.32 -17.54
N ILE A 22 -44.20 -19.55 -18.63
CA ILE A 22 -42.99 -19.58 -19.46
C ILE A 22 -41.75 -19.22 -18.63
N ALA A 23 -41.85 -18.27 -17.71
CA ALA A 23 -40.76 -17.93 -16.80
C ALA A 23 -40.38 -19.12 -15.89
N LEU A 24 -41.36 -19.86 -15.35
CA LEU A 24 -41.11 -21.07 -14.54
C LEU A 24 -40.48 -22.21 -15.35
N GLU A 25 -40.91 -22.41 -16.60
CA GLU A 25 -40.37 -23.41 -17.53
C GLU A 25 -38.90 -23.12 -17.89
N LEU A 26 -38.57 -21.84 -18.11
CA LEU A 26 -37.20 -21.36 -18.25
C LEU A 26 -36.37 -21.46 -16.95
N GLY A 27 -36.99 -21.79 -15.81
CA GLY A 27 -36.34 -22.02 -14.52
C GLY A 27 -36.32 -20.82 -13.56
N ALA A 28 -37.12 -19.78 -13.82
CA ALA A 28 -37.25 -18.65 -12.90
C ALA A 28 -37.92 -19.07 -11.57
N ARG A 29 -37.44 -18.50 -10.47
CA ARG A 29 -37.91 -18.86 -9.12
C ARG A 29 -37.63 -17.80 -8.08
N SER A 30 -38.40 -17.80 -7.01
CA SER A 30 -38.09 -17.01 -5.83
C SER A 30 -36.86 -17.56 -5.10
N LEU A 31 -36.08 -16.67 -4.51
CA LEU A 31 -34.95 -16.96 -3.64
C LEU A 31 -35.05 -16.10 -2.37
N SER A 32 -34.78 -16.70 -1.22
CA SER A 32 -34.61 -16.00 0.05
C SER A 32 -33.36 -15.11 0.06
N ALA A 33 -33.30 -14.17 1.00
CA ALA A 33 -32.12 -13.32 1.25
C ALA A 33 -30.82 -14.11 1.47
N GLU A 34 -30.92 -15.35 1.97
CA GLU A 34 -29.80 -16.24 2.22
C GLU A 34 -29.38 -17.02 0.97
N GLU A 35 -30.33 -17.53 0.18
CA GLU A 35 -30.04 -18.22 -1.09
C GLU A 35 -29.39 -17.29 -2.10
N VAL A 36 -29.87 -16.05 -2.25
CA VAL A 36 -29.27 -15.04 -3.15
C VAL A 36 -27.79 -14.83 -2.82
N ARG A 37 -27.46 -14.70 -1.53
CA ARG A 37 -26.07 -14.57 -1.04
C ARG A 37 -25.25 -15.84 -1.27
N THR A 38 -25.87 -17.01 -1.05
CA THR A 38 -25.23 -18.34 -1.16
C THR A 38 -24.90 -18.72 -2.61
N ILE A 39 -25.82 -18.47 -3.54
CA ILE A 39 -25.62 -18.64 -4.99
C ILE A 39 -24.54 -17.69 -5.52
N GLY A 40 -24.30 -16.57 -4.81
CA GLY A 40 -23.14 -15.71 -4.98
C GLY A 40 -23.45 -14.29 -5.43
N PHE A 41 -24.72 -13.88 -5.49
CA PHE A 41 -25.08 -12.48 -5.71
C PHE A 41 -24.72 -11.67 -4.46
N ARG A 42 -23.85 -10.66 -4.61
CA ARG A 42 -23.28 -9.91 -3.49
C ARG A 42 -23.78 -8.46 -3.49
N PHE A 43 -24.56 -8.11 -2.47
CA PHE A 43 -24.87 -6.71 -2.14
C PHE A 43 -24.84 -6.50 -0.62
N LYS A 44 -24.45 -5.30 -0.16
CA LYS A 44 -24.32 -4.96 1.27
C LYS A 44 -25.57 -4.22 1.78
N GLY A 45 -26.16 -4.69 2.87
CA GLY A 45 -27.26 -4.01 3.58
C GLY A 45 -28.68 -4.46 3.19
N TRP A 46 -28.84 -5.11 2.04
CA TRP A 46 -30.12 -5.63 1.53
C TRP A 46 -30.71 -6.76 2.41
N ARG A 47 -32.05 -6.74 2.59
CA ARG A 47 -32.81 -7.63 3.49
C ARG A 47 -34.03 -8.35 2.87
N GLY A 48 -34.48 -7.97 1.68
CA GLY A 48 -35.68 -8.54 1.03
C GLY A 48 -35.47 -9.94 0.44
N SER A 49 -36.44 -10.42 -0.36
CA SER A 49 -36.28 -11.60 -1.22
C SER A 49 -36.02 -11.17 -2.67
N GLY A 50 -35.79 -12.13 -3.57
CA GLY A 50 -35.54 -11.81 -4.96
C GLY A 50 -35.90 -12.91 -5.96
N LEU A 51 -36.29 -12.48 -7.16
CA LEU A 51 -36.65 -13.33 -8.29
C LEU A 51 -35.41 -13.64 -9.11
N LEU A 52 -35.02 -14.91 -9.16
CA LEU A 52 -34.02 -15.41 -10.08
C LEU A 52 -34.61 -15.48 -11.49
N LEU A 53 -33.95 -14.82 -12.44
CA LEU A 53 -34.21 -14.86 -13.87
C LEU A 53 -33.00 -15.52 -14.54
N PRO A 54 -33.06 -16.82 -14.87
CA PRO A 54 -31.96 -17.54 -15.49
C PRO A 54 -31.75 -17.11 -16.95
N PHE A 55 -30.53 -17.27 -17.43
CA PHE A 55 -30.16 -17.19 -18.83
C PHE A 55 -29.34 -18.47 -19.15
N GLY A 56 -28.62 -18.51 -20.28
CA GLY A 56 -27.80 -19.65 -20.65
C GLY A 56 -26.74 -20.05 -19.60
N GLY A 57 -26.61 -21.35 -19.36
CA GLY A 57 -25.60 -21.94 -18.48
C GLY A 57 -25.66 -21.42 -17.04
N ASP A 58 -24.50 -21.13 -16.45
CA ASP A 58 -24.38 -20.62 -15.06
C ASP A 58 -24.78 -19.14 -14.87
N PHE A 59 -25.30 -18.46 -15.91
CA PHE A 59 -25.64 -17.05 -15.85
C PHE A 59 -27.10 -16.82 -15.49
N ALA A 60 -27.33 -15.91 -14.53
CA ALA A 60 -28.65 -15.49 -14.12
C ALA A 60 -28.59 -14.06 -13.57
N GLN A 61 -29.71 -13.37 -13.65
CA GLN A 61 -29.95 -12.10 -12.97
C GLN A 61 -30.90 -12.33 -11.78
N CYS A 62 -30.80 -11.50 -10.75
CA CYS A 62 -31.70 -11.54 -9.61
C CYS A 62 -32.35 -10.17 -9.42
N ARG A 63 -33.68 -10.08 -9.58
CA ARG A 63 -34.45 -8.89 -9.20
C ARG A 63 -34.56 -8.85 -7.68
N LEU A 64 -34.46 -7.67 -7.07
CA LEU A 64 -34.63 -7.49 -5.62
C LEU A 64 -35.97 -6.82 -5.31
N ASP A 65 -36.70 -7.32 -4.30
CA ASP A 65 -37.97 -6.74 -3.85
C ASP A 65 -37.79 -5.32 -3.26
N ASP A 66 -36.76 -5.20 -2.42
CA ASP A 66 -36.30 -3.98 -1.76
C ASP A 66 -34.98 -3.55 -2.43
N PRO A 67 -35.01 -2.81 -3.56
CA PRO A 67 -33.81 -2.54 -4.35
C PRO A 67 -32.96 -1.44 -3.68
N PRO A 68 -31.77 -1.78 -3.15
CA PRO A 68 -30.96 -0.86 -2.37
C PRO A 68 -30.33 0.24 -3.23
N MET A 69 -30.06 1.40 -2.65
CA MET A 69 -29.53 2.55 -3.38
C MET A 69 -28.06 2.36 -3.77
N GLY A 70 -27.75 2.64 -5.03
CA GLY A 70 -26.39 2.66 -5.57
C GLY A 70 -25.65 3.98 -5.28
N PRO A 71 -24.34 4.06 -5.61
CA PRO A 71 -23.52 5.26 -5.36
C PRO A 71 -23.97 6.52 -6.12
N ASP A 72 -24.81 6.36 -7.14
CA ASP A 72 -25.40 7.43 -7.95
C ASP A 72 -26.81 7.84 -7.49
N GLY A 73 -27.26 7.33 -6.33
CA GLY A 73 -28.58 7.63 -5.76
C GLY A 73 -29.74 6.94 -6.46
N LYS A 74 -29.51 5.86 -7.23
CA LYS A 74 -30.58 5.10 -7.92
C LYS A 74 -30.75 3.68 -7.33
N PRO A 75 -31.98 3.12 -7.29
CA PRO A 75 -32.22 1.78 -6.76
C PRO A 75 -31.67 0.69 -7.68
N VAL A 76 -30.85 -0.21 -7.13
CA VAL A 76 -30.24 -1.33 -7.86
C VAL A 76 -31.25 -2.48 -7.97
N ARG A 77 -32.13 -2.38 -8.97
CA ARG A 77 -33.25 -3.32 -9.19
C ARG A 77 -32.85 -4.75 -9.54
N TYR A 78 -31.71 -4.93 -10.22
CA TYR A 78 -31.22 -6.23 -10.69
C TYR A 78 -29.74 -6.42 -10.33
N LEU A 79 -29.39 -7.59 -9.79
CA LEU A 79 -28.01 -8.03 -9.55
C LEU A 79 -27.57 -9.04 -10.61
N ASN A 80 -26.30 -8.92 -11.03
CA ASN A 80 -25.60 -9.93 -11.82
C ASN A 80 -24.72 -10.79 -10.90
N ARG A 81 -24.58 -12.09 -11.19
CA ARG A 81 -23.68 -12.99 -10.44
C ARG A 81 -22.20 -12.65 -10.74
N PRO A 82 -21.37 -12.26 -9.76
CA PRO A 82 -19.97 -11.88 -10.00
C PRO A 82 -19.16 -13.03 -10.64
N LYS A 83 -18.33 -12.69 -11.64
CA LYS A 83 -17.49 -13.62 -12.43
C LYS A 83 -18.24 -14.65 -13.30
N ALA A 84 -19.58 -14.73 -13.26
CA ALA A 84 -20.32 -15.56 -14.20
C ALA A 84 -20.18 -14.98 -15.63
N LYS A 85 -19.92 -15.83 -16.63
CA LYS A 85 -19.88 -15.42 -18.04
C LYS A 85 -21.31 -15.08 -18.48
N GLN A 86 -21.57 -13.85 -18.92
CA GLN A 86 -22.87 -13.47 -19.49
C GLN A 86 -23.22 -14.36 -20.69
N GLN A 87 -24.48 -14.80 -20.77
CA GLN A 87 -25.06 -15.59 -21.85
C GLN A 87 -26.49 -15.10 -22.14
N PRO A 88 -27.01 -15.23 -23.37
CA PRO A 88 -28.40 -14.94 -23.68
C PRO A 88 -29.36 -15.99 -23.08
N VAL A 89 -30.65 -15.68 -23.08
CA VAL A 89 -31.75 -16.66 -22.95
C VAL A 89 -32.41 -16.82 -24.31
N THR A 90 -32.96 -17.99 -24.61
CA THR A 90 -33.83 -18.22 -25.77
C THR A 90 -35.22 -18.56 -25.26
N VAL A 91 -36.27 -18.00 -25.88
CA VAL A 91 -37.67 -18.22 -25.51
C VAL A 91 -38.46 -18.60 -26.78
N GLY A 92 -39.21 -19.69 -26.72
CA GLY A 92 -39.79 -20.35 -27.88
C GLY A 92 -38.93 -21.50 -28.41
N ASP A 93 -39.48 -22.32 -29.28
CA ASP A 93 -38.84 -23.53 -29.79
C ASP A 93 -37.89 -23.27 -30.98
N GLY A 94 -36.74 -23.96 -30.99
CA GLY A 94 -35.78 -23.92 -32.09
C GLY A 94 -34.81 -22.73 -32.06
N GLU A 95 -34.42 -22.25 -33.25
CA GLU A 95 -33.41 -21.22 -33.44
C GLU A 95 -34.02 -19.80 -33.41
N PRO A 96 -33.48 -18.84 -32.63
CA PRO A 96 -34.08 -17.53 -32.50
C PRO A 96 -33.86 -16.63 -33.73
N THR A 97 -34.95 -16.01 -34.18
CA THR A 97 -35.00 -15.06 -35.30
C THR A 97 -35.03 -13.60 -34.86
N LEU A 98 -35.56 -13.35 -33.65
CA LEU A 98 -35.67 -12.03 -33.02
C LEU A 98 -34.74 -11.91 -31.80
N ALA A 99 -34.37 -10.69 -31.42
CA ALA A 99 -33.69 -10.42 -30.15
C ALA A 99 -34.08 -9.09 -29.50
N THR A 100 -33.96 -9.02 -28.17
CA THR A 100 -34.25 -7.84 -27.35
C THR A 100 -33.40 -7.78 -26.07
N GLU A 101 -33.40 -6.65 -25.36
CA GLU A 101 -32.79 -6.53 -24.04
C GLU A 101 -33.73 -7.12 -22.98
N GLY A 102 -33.20 -7.79 -21.96
CA GLY A 102 -33.98 -8.34 -20.85
C GLY A 102 -34.52 -9.77 -21.05
N PHE A 103 -34.74 -10.46 -19.93
CA PHE A 103 -35.34 -11.80 -19.88
C PHE A 103 -36.86 -11.76 -20.13
N LYS A 104 -37.54 -10.78 -19.51
CA LYS A 104 -39.01 -10.67 -19.53
C LYS A 104 -39.52 -10.20 -20.88
N ASP A 105 -38.82 -9.25 -21.48
CA ASP A 105 -39.12 -8.71 -22.79
C ASP A 105 -38.91 -9.74 -23.90
N ALA A 106 -38.01 -10.70 -23.73
CA ALA A 106 -37.93 -11.86 -24.61
C ALA A 106 -39.20 -12.73 -24.54
N ILE A 107 -39.77 -12.94 -23.34
CA ILE A 107 -41.06 -13.64 -23.16
C ILE A 107 -42.21 -12.80 -23.73
N SER A 108 -42.27 -11.50 -23.42
CA SER A 108 -43.30 -10.59 -23.95
C SER A 108 -43.25 -10.46 -25.46
N LEU A 109 -42.06 -10.48 -26.08
CA LEU A 109 -41.89 -10.45 -27.53
C LEU A 109 -42.27 -11.80 -28.15
N HIS A 110 -41.88 -12.93 -27.56
CA HIS A 110 -42.33 -14.25 -27.99
C HIS A 110 -43.87 -14.36 -27.97
N LEU A 111 -44.51 -13.90 -26.89
CA LEU A 111 -45.97 -13.81 -26.76
C LEU A 111 -46.63 -12.81 -27.72
N LEU A 112 -45.89 -11.86 -28.29
CA LEU A 112 -46.40 -10.91 -29.28
C LEU A 112 -46.31 -11.46 -30.71
N THR A 113 -45.30 -12.28 -31.00
CA THR A 113 -44.93 -12.66 -32.39
C THR A 113 -45.09 -14.13 -32.72
N GLY A 114 -45.09 -15.02 -31.72
CA GLY A 114 -44.95 -16.48 -31.91
C GLY A 114 -43.55 -16.93 -32.34
N GLU A 115 -42.73 -16.02 -32.88
CA GLU A 115 -41.31 -16.28 -33.19
C GLU A 115 -40.45 -16.57 -31.95
N THR A 116 -39.37 -17.31 -32.15
CA THR A 116 -38.39 -17.65 -31.10
C THR A 116 -37.43 -16.48 -30.88
N VAL A 117 -37.33 -16.02 -29.63
CA VAL A 117 -36.69 -14.75 -29.25
C VAL A 117 -35.46 -14.97 -28.38
N GLN A 118 -34.40 -14.22 -28.65
CA GLN A 118 -33.19 -14.19 -27.83
C GLN A 118 -33.16 -12.96 -26.89
N GLY A 119 -33.23 -13.19 -25.58
CA GLY A 119 -33.11 -12.17 -24.55
C GLY A 119 -31.66 -11.92 -24.14
N LEU A 120 -31.20 -10.68 -24.28
CA LEU A 120 -29.84 -10.27 -23.93
C LEU A 120 -29.77 -9.70 -22.50
N PRO A 121 -28.83 -10.12 -21.63
CA PRO A 121 -28.66 -9.59 -20.26
C PRO A 121 -28.35 -8.09 -20.12
N GLY A 122 -28.12 -7.42 -21.24
CA GLY A 122 -27.55 -6.08 -21.32
C GLY A 122 -26.96 -5.82 -22.69
N VAL A 123 -26.97 -4.58 -23.17
CA VAL A 123 -26.55 -4.18 -24.53
C VAL A 123 -25.12 -4.58 -24.92
N SER A 124 -24.22 -4.79 -23.95
CA SER A 124 -22.87 -5.34 -24.17
C SER A 124 -22.85 -6.82 -24.62
N CYS A 125 -24.00 -7.50 -24.57
CA CYS A 125 -24.17 -8.91 -24.93
C CYS A 125 -24.55 -9.12 -26.40
N THR A 126 -24.73 -8.07 -27.19
CA THR A 126 -25.05 -8.16 -28.65
C THR A 126 -24.04 -9.00 -29.45
N ARG A 127 -22.79 -9.09 -29.01
CA ARG A 127 -21.78 -10.02 -29.56
C ARG A 127 -22.11 -11.52 -29.39
N LEU A 128 -23.08 -11.86 -28.53
CA LEU A 128 -23.54 -13.22 -28.23
C LEU A 128 -24.81 -13.60 -29.02
N LEU A 129 -25.26 -12.74 -29.95
CA LEU A 129 -26.40 -13.04 -30.81
C LEU A 129 -26.17 -14.33 -31.61
N ALA A 130 -27.21 -15.17 -31.69
CA ALA A 130 -27.19 -16.35 -32.55
C ALA A 130 -27.08 -15.93 -34.04
N PRO A 131 -26.42 -16.72 -34.90
CA PRO A 131 -26.29 -16.41 -36.32
C PRO A 131 -27.64 -16.32 -37.08
N THR A 132 -28.69 -16.88 -36.48
CA THR A 132 -30.06 -17.01 -36.95
C THR A 132 -30.92 -15.75 -36.71
N VAL A 133 -30.49 -14.84 -35.83
CA VAL A 133 -31.22 -13.59 -35.52
C VAL A 133 -31.14 -12.61 -36.70
N LYS A 134 -32.30 -12.23 -37.23
CA LYS A 134 -32.45 -11.30 -38.36
C LYS A 134 -32.88 -9.90 -37.92
N GLN A 135 -33.52 -9.78 -36.75
CA GLN A 135 -34.15 -8.55 -36.28
C GLN A 135 -33.90 -8.33 -34.78
N ILE A 136 -33.55 -7.09 -34.41
CA ILE A 136 -33.26 -6.70 -33.03
C ILE A 136 -34.10 -5.47 -32.66
N VAL A 137 -34.89 -5.55 -31.60
CA VAL A 137 -35.69 -4.43 -31.07
C VAL A 137 -35.34 -4.15 -29.61
N TYR A 138 -35.18 -2.87 -29.27
CA TYR A 138 -34.72 -2.40 -27.96
C TYR A 138 -35.67 -1.34 -27.36
N ASP A 139 -35.57 -1.13 -26.05
CA ASP A 139 -36.36 -0.19 -25.25
C ASP A 139 -36.44 1.22 -25.86
N ALA A 140 -37.54 1.93 -25.58
CA ALA A 140 -37.81 3.24 -26.15
C ALA A 140 -36.67 4.27 -25.89
N ASP A 141 -36.06 4.31 -24.69
CA ASP A 141 -34.98 5.25 -24.38
C ASP A 141 -33.58 4.84 -24.90
N ALA A 142 -33.42 3.62 -25.44
CA ALA A 142 -32.23 3.21 -26.16
C ALA A 142 -31.98 4.11 -27.39
N SER A 143 -33.05 4.58 -28.02
CA SER A 143 -33.02 5.58 -29.10
C SER A 143 -32.32 6.90 -28.71
N LEU A 144 -32.20 7.20 -27.42
CA LEU A 144 -31.58 8.44 -26.90
C LEU A 144 -30.19 8.23 -26.27
N ASN A 145 -29.62 7.01 -26.34
CA ASN A 145 -28.41 6.62 -25.60
C ASN A 145 -27.28 6.10 -26.52
N PRO A 146 -26.29 6.94 -26.92
CA PRO A 146 -25.22 6.54 -27.85
C PRO A 146 -24.39 5.31 -27.45
N ALA A 147 -24.30 5.00 -26.15
CA ALA A 147 -23.62 3.80 -25.69
C ALA A 147 -24.32 2.51 -26.17
N VAL A 148 -25.64 2.55 -26.37
CA VAL A 148 -26.45 1.48 -26.95
C VAL A 148 -26.28 1.42 -28.47
N TRP A 149 -26.37 2.57 -29.15
CA TRP A 149 -26.24 2.66 -30.61
C TRP A 149 -24.92 2.08 -31.12
N GLY A 150 -23.80 2.36 -30.44
CA GLY A 150 -22.49 1.83 -30.81
C GLY A 150 -22.37 0.29 -30.73
N ALA A 151 -23.25 -0.39 -30.00
CA ALA A 151 -23.32 -1.85 -29.93
C ALA A 151 -24.36 -2.43 -30.91
N LEU A 152 -25.54 -1.81 -31.02
CA LEU A 152 -26.59 -2.23 -31.96
C LEU A 152 -26.19 -2.05 -33.43
N ILE A 153 -25.62 -0.89 -33.78
CA ILE A 153 -25.09 -0.64 -35.14
C ILE A 153 -24.00 -1.66 -35.47
N ARG A 154 -23.11 -1.96 -34.52
CA ARG A 154 -22.06 -2.97 -34.71
C ARG A 154 -22.65 -4.34 -35.01
N ALA A 155 -23.60 -4.81 -34.21
CA ALA A 155 -24.29 -6.07 -34.45
C ALA A 155 -25.01 -6.10 -35.80
N GLY A 156 -25.73 -5.03 -36.16
CA GLY A 156 -26.42 -4.93 -37.46
C GLY A 156 -25.48 -4.87 -38.67
N LEU A 157 -24.25 -4.38 -38.52
CA LEU A 157 -23.21 -4.44 -39.57
C LEU A 157 -22.52 -5.82 -39.62
N GLU A 158 -22.17 -6.40 -38.48
CA GLU A 158 -21.46 -7.69 -38.37
C GLU A 158 -22.36 -8.90 -38.66
N ARG A 159 -23.68 -8.79 -38.50
CA ARG A 159 -24.66 -9.87 -38.69
C ARG A 159 -25.72 -9.59 -39.77
N GLY A 160 -25.80 -8.37 -40.29
CA GLY A 160 -26.82 -7.96 -41.27
C GLY A 160 -28.22 -7.74 -40.69
N CYS A 161 -28.39 -7.76 -39.35
CA CYS A 161 -29.70 -7.62 -38.72
C CYS A 161 -30.36 -6.25 -38.99
N ARG A 162 -31.70 -6.23 -39.11
CA ARG A 162 -32.49 -4.99 -39.01
C ARG A 162 -32.69 -4.61 -37.54
N LEU A 163 -32.70 -3.31 -37.29
CA LEU A 163 -32.75 -2.69 -35.97
C LEU A 163 -34.04 -1.87 -35.82
N SER A 164 -34.66 -1.92 -34.65
CA SER A 164 -35.80 -1.07 -34.28
C SER A 164 -35.73 -0.67 -32.81
N PHE A 165 -36.58 0.28 -32.42
CA PHE A 165 -36.82 0.68 -31.03
C PHE A 165 -38.33 0.70 -30.80
N PHE A 166 -38.78 0.39 -29.58
CA PHE A 166 -40.21 0.52 -29.25
C PHE A 166 -40.64 2.00 -29.25
N PRO A 167 -41.81 2.34 -29.84
CA PRO A 167 -42.30 3.72 -29.88
C PRO A 167 -42.71 4.20 -28.48
N SER A 168 -42.13 5.32 -28.05
CA SER A 168 -42.25 5.86 -26.69
C SER A 168 -43.66 6.37 -26.33
N ASP A 169 -44.49 6.59 -27.33
CA ASP A 169 -45.91 6.95 -27.27
C ASP A 169 -46.83 5.75 -27.00
N VAL A 170 -46.38 4.52 -27.30
CA VAL A 170 -47.10 3.26 -27.00
C VAL A 170 -46.51 2.57 -25.77
N ALA A 171 -45.20 2.32 -25.76
CA ALA A 171 -44.51 1.63 -24.67
C ALA A 171 -44.20 2.56 -23.47
N GLY A 172 -44.40 3.87 -23.62
CA GLY A 172 -43.90 4.87 -22.66
C GLY A 172 -42.40 5.14 -22.84
N HIS A 173 -41.89 6.20 -22.21
CA HIS A 173 -40.50 6.69 -22.40
C HIS A 173 -39.43 5.60 -22.23
N LYS A 174 -39.64 4.60 -21.36
CA LYS A 174 -38.66 3.53 -21.08
C LYS A 174 -39.24 2.11 -21.23
N GLY A 175 -40.31 1.95 -22.00
CA GLY A 175 -40.90 0.63 -22.19
C GLY A 175 -40.04 -0.26 -23.08
N GLY A 176 -40.01 -1.54 -22.73
CA GLY A 176 -39.50 -2.64 -23.55
C GLY A 176 -40.62 -3.30 -24.35
N ALA A 177 -40.44 -4.56 -24.70
CA ALA A 177 -41.48 -5.36 -25.37
C ALA A 177 -42.68 -5.63 -24.45
N SER A 178 -42.44 -5.62 -23.13
CA SER A 178 -43.43 -5.85 -22.08
C SER A 178 -44.50 -4.76 -22.06
N GLU A 179 -44.10 -3.50 -21.87
CA GLU A 179 -45.04 -2.37 -21.93
C GLU A 179 -45.66 -2.22 -23.32
N PHE A 180 -44.89 -2.42 -24.39
CA PHE A 180 -45.40 -2.31 -25.76
C PHE A 180 -46.55 -3.29 -26.06
N ARG A 181 -46.40 -4.57 -25.69
CA ARG A 181 -47.46 -5.58 -25.88
C ARG A 181 -48.66 -5.32 -24.96
N LEU A 182 -48.43 -4.96 -23.69
CA LEU A 182 -49.51 -4.66 -22.75
C LEU A 182 -50.32 -3.41 -23.14
N ALA A 183 -49.71 -2.46 -23.85
CA ALA A 183 -50.39 -1.32 -24.47
C ALA A 183 -51.09 -1.65 -25.81
N GLY A 184 -51.06 -2.90 -26.27
CA GLY A 184 -51.68 -3.32 -27.53
C GLY A 184 -50.91 -2.90 -28.80
N GLY A 185 -49.60 -2.69 -28.69
CA GLY A 185 -48.76 -2.21 -29.79
C GLY A 185 -48.60 -3.19 -30.95
N ASP A 186 -48.79 -2.71 -32.17
CA ASP A 186 -48.59 -3.47 -33.41
C ASP A 186 -47.09 -3.65 -33.75
N PHE A 187 -46.62 -4.89 -33.72
CA PHE A 187 -45.25 -5.25 -34.10
C PHE A 187 -44.95 -5.01 -35.60
N GLY A 188 -45.97 -5.10 -36.47
CA GLY A 188 -45.87 -4.83 -37.90
C GLY A 188 -45.58 -3.36 -38.21
N ALA A 189 -46.10 -2.44 -37.41
CA ALA A 189 -45.88 -0.99 -37.55
C ALA A 189 -44.46 -0.51 -37.13
N LEU A 190 -43.60 -1.38 -36.59
CA LEU A 190 -42.26 -0.98 -36.13
C LEU A 190 -41.34 -0.53 -37.29
N ARG A 191 -40.69 0.64 -37.13
CA ARG A 191 -39.79 1.22 -38.15
C ARG A 191 -38.41 0.55 -38.18
N TRP A 192 -38.37 -0.63 -38.77
CA TRP A 192 -37.19 -1.45 -39.04
C TRP A 192 -36.19 -0.81 -40.00
N ARG A 193 -34.97 -0.56 -39.53
CA ARG A 193 -33.87 0.07 -40.29
C ARG A 193 -32.63 -0.82 -40.33
N SER A 194 -31.90 -0.83 -41.44
CA SER A 194 -30.55 -1.38 -41.46
C SER A 194 -29.59 -0.52 -40.62
N ALA A 195 -28.47 -1.08 -40.19
CA ALA A 195 -27.45 -0.32 -39.48
C ALA A 195 -26.91 0.89 -40.28
N ARG A 196 -26.91 0.82 -41.62
CA ARG A 196 -26.51 1.93 -42.51
C ARG A 196 -27.52 3.07 -42.54
N GLU A 197 -28.82 2.77 -42.58
CA GLU A 197 -29.88 3.79 -42.50
C GLU A 197 -29.89 4.43 -41.11
N LEU A 198 -29.77 3.60 -40.07
CA LEU A 198 -29.72 4.05 -38.69
C LEU A 198 -28.53 4.99 -38.42
N LEU A 199 -27.35 4.71 -39.02
CA LEU A 199 -26.18 5.59 -38.98
C LEU A 199 -26.36 6.93 -39.70
N ARG A 200 -27.26 7.03 -40.69
CA ARG A 200 -27.58 8.31 -41.36
C ARG A 200 -28.61 9.12 -40.57
N GLU A 201 -29.60 8.45 -39.97
CA GLU A 201 -30.67 9.10 -39.20
C GLU A 201 -30.26 9.53 -37.78
N ILE A 202 -29.24 8.90 -37.18
CA ILE A 202 -28.92 9.08 -35.76
C ILE A 202 -28.78 10.57 -35.34
N SER A 203 -28.18 11.43 -36.16
CA SER A 203 -27.95 12.85 -35.84
C SER A 203 -29.22 13.72 -35.85
N SER A 204 -30.28 13.30 -36.54
CA SER A 204 -31.59 13.97 -36.50
C SER A 204 -32.46 13.45 -35.33
N LEU A 205 -32.20 12.24 -34.86
CA LEU A 205 -32.89 11.60 -33.72
C LEU A 205 -32.35 12.07 -32.35
N TRP A 206 -31.22 12.79 -32.33
CA TRP A 206 -30.68 13.44 -31.13
C TRP A 206 -31.51 14.66 -30.71
N SER A 207 -32.28 14.51 -29.62
CA SER A 207 -33.04 15.59 -28.99
C SER A 207 -32.14 16.74 -28.48
N ARG A 208 -32.74 17.88 -28.09
CA ARG A 208 -31.99 18.97 -27.43
C ARG A 208 -31.64 18.67 -25.97
N ASN A 209 -32.39 17.78 -25.32
CA ASN A 209 -32.23 17.43 -23.91
C ASN A 209 -31.33 16.19 -23.77
N LEU A 210 -30.12 16.25 -24.34
CA LEU A 210 -29.17 15.15 -24.27
C LEU A 210 -28.74 14.91 -22.82
N ARG A 211 -28.69 13.64 -22.40
CA ARG A 211 -28.26 13.28 -21.03
C ARG A 211 -26.82 13.74 -20.77
N THR A 212 -26.54 14.08 -19.52
CA THR A 212 -25.19 14.31 -18.95
C THR A 212 -24.21 13.16 -19.18
N ASP A 213 -24.71 11.98 -19.55
CA ASP A 213 -23.99 10.72 -19.53
C ASP A 213 -23.20 10.43 -20.82
N TRP A 214 -23.20 11.38 -21.77
CA TRP A 214 -22.64 11.25 -23.12
C TRP A 214 -21.10 11.25 -23.15
N LYS A 215 -20.52 10.08 -22.87
CA LYS A 215 -19.06 9.88 -22.87
C LYS A 215 -18.47 10.05 -24.29
N PRO A 216 -17.35 10.78 -24.47
CA PRO A 216 -16.69 10.96 -25.76
C PRO A 216 -16.32 9.65 -26.48
N GLN A 217 -16.17 8.56 -25.73
CA GLN A 217 -15.86 7.21 -26.22
C GLN A 217 -17.00 6.63 -27.08
N ALA A 218 -18.26 6.84 -26.71
CA ALA A 218 -19.41 6.30 -27.44
C ALA A 218 -19.54 6.98 -28.82
N LEU A 219 -19.44 8.31 -28.84
CA LEU A 219 -19.40 9.13 -30.06
C LEU A 219 -18.30 8.67 -31.03
N ARG A 220 -17.07 8.48 -30.53
CA ARG A 220 -15.96 7.96 -31.34
C ARG A 220 -16.26 6.57 -31.91
N SER A 221 -16.92 5.68 -31.15
CA SER A 221 -17.30 4.37 -31.68
C SER A 221 -18.37 4.45 -32.78
N ILE A 222 -19.30 5.40 -32.71
CA ILE A 222 -20.32 5.61 -33.75
C ILE A 222 -19.69 6.23 -35.01
N ALA A 223 -18.84 7.25 -34.87
CA ALA A 223 -18.14 7.86 -36.01
C ALA A 223 -17.24 6.85 -36.73
N ARG A 224 -16.57 5.98 -35.96
CA ARG A 224 -15.86 4.81 -36.48
C ARG A 224 -16.79 3.87 -37.25
N LEU A 225 -17.95 3.50 -36.69
CA LEU A 225 -18.93 2.62 -37.35
C LEU A 225 -19.50 3.23 -38.64
N ALA A 226 -19.64 4.56 -38.74
CA ALA A 226 -20.01 5.23 -39.99
C ALA A 226 -18.97 5.01 -41.11
N ASN A 227 -17.68 5.05 -40.74
CA ASN A 227 -16.58 4.79 -41.67
C ASN A 227 -16.44 3.30 -42.00
N GLU A 228 -16.51 2.39 -41.01
CA GLU A 228 -16.57 0.94 -41.21
C GLU A 228 -17.76 0.53 -42.12
N ALA A 229 -18.88 1.25 -42.05
CA ALA A 229 -20.06 1.01 -42.89
C ALA A 229 -19.95 1.54 -44.34
N GLY A 230 -18.92 2.32 -44.67
CA GLY A 230 -18.73 2.94 -45.98
C GLY A 230 -19.54 4.21 -46.23
N LEU A 231 -19.91 4.97 -45.18
CA LEU A 231 -20.69 6.21 -45.32
C LEU A 231 -19.82 7.48 -45.57
N GLY A 232 -18.50 7.32 -45.63
CA GLY A 232 -17.55 8.39 -45.98
C GLY A 232 -17.26 9.41 -44.89
N ASP A 233 -16.11 10.06 -44.99
CA ASP A 233 -15.58 11.00 -43.99
C ASP A 233 -16.60 12.09 -43.61
N MET A 234 -17.36 12.66 -44.57
CA MET A 234 -18.37 13.68 -44.27
C MET A 234 -19.48 13.19 -43.32
N THR A 235 -19.88 11.91 -43.37
CA THR A 235 -20.91 11.39 -42.45
C THR A 235 -20.34 11.30 -41.03
N ALA A 236 -19.14 10.75 -40.88
CA ALA A 236 -18.47 10.65 -39.58
C ALA A 236 -18.09 12.03 -39.02
N GLU A 237 -17.70 12.97 -39.87
CA GLU A 237 -17.37 14.35 -39.51
C GLU A 237 -18.61 15.14 -39.08
N LEU A 238 -19.73 15.02 -39.80
CA LEU A 238 -21.02 15.60 -39.41
C LEU A 238 -21.50 15.02 -38.07
N LEU A 239 -21.34 13.71 -37.85
CA LEU A 239 -21.63 13.08 -36.56
C LEU A 239 -20.76 13.65 -35.42
N THR A 240 -19.46 13.83 -35.62
CA THR A 240 -18.58 14.42 -34.59
C THR A 240 -18.84 15.91 -34.37
N THR A 241 -19.09 16.66 -35.44
CA THR A 241 -19.35 18.11 -35.40
C THR A 241 -20.68 18.41 -34.72
N GLU A 242 -21.74 17.69 -35.07
CA GLU A 242 -23.07 17.93 -34.50
C GLU A 242 -23.18 17.45 -33.06
N ALA A 243 -22.43 16.40 -32.68
CA ALA A 243 -22.26 16.02 -31.28
C ALA A 243 -21.50 17.10 -30.49
N ALA A 244 -20.39 17.63 -31.03
CA ALA A 244 -19.62 18.69 -30.37
C ALA A 244 -20.47 19.95 -30.10
N LYS A 245 -21.29 20.38 -31.07
CA LYS A 245 -22.25 21.50 -30.90
C LYS A 245 -23.27 21.27 -29.78
N ARG A 246 -23.83 20.06 -29.67
CA ARG A 246 -24.97 19.77 -28.78
C ARG A 246 -24.57 19.34 -27.36
N ILE A 247 -23.29 19.03 -27.12
CA ILE A 247 -22.80 18.48 -25.84
C ILE A 247 -21.65 19.34 -25.25
N GLY A 248 -21.07 20.26 -26.02
CA GLY A 248 -19.93 21.10 -25.56
C GLY A 248 -18.59 20.36 -25.46
N VAL A 249 -18.50 19.15 -26.03
CA VAL A 249 -17.33 18.27 -25.96
C VAL A 249 -16.52 18.36 -27.24
N ARG A 250 -15.23 18.74 -27.16
CA ARG A 250 -14.29 18.57 -28.29
C ARG A 250 -14.05 17.08 -28.55
N VAL A 251 -14.55 16.59 -29.69
CA VAL A 251 -14.18 15.29 -30.26
C VAL A 251 -13.14 15.55 -31.35
N GLY A 252 -12.08 14.73 -31.42
CA GLY A 252 -11.05 14.86 -32.45
C GLY A 252 -11.57 14.51 -33.86
N PRO A 253 -10.84 14.85 -34.93
CA PRO A 253 -11.29 14.66 -36.30
C PRO A 253 -11.67 13.22 -36.63
N ALA A 254 -12.72 13.03 -37.43
CA ALA A 254 -13.21 11.71 -37.84
C ALA A 254 -12.13 10.84 -38.48
N ARG A 255 -11.25 11.46 -39.29
CA ARG A 255 -10.08 10.81 -39.92
C ARG A 255 -9.11 10.18 -38.91
N THR A 256 -8.84 10.87 -37.81
CA THR A 256 -7.99 10.38 -36.70
C THR A 256 -8.64 9.23 -35.93
N ILE A 257 -9.98 9.23 -35.86
CA ILE A 257 -10.77 8.15 -35.24
C ILE A 257 -10.81 6.90 -36.14
N ALA A 258 -10.84 7.09 -37.48
CA ALA A 258 -10.76 6.02 -38.46
C ALA A 258 -9.39 5.33 -38.47
N ALA A 259 -8.31 6.11 -38.42
CA ALA A 259 -6.94 5.58 -38.41
C ALA A 259 -6.70 4.61 -37.24
N LYS A 260 -7.18 4.94 -36.03
CA LYS A 260 -7.09 4.06 -34.85
C LYS A 260 -8.13 2.91 -34.81
N ALA A 261 -8.89 2.71 -35.89
CA ALA A 261 -9.84 1.62 -36.04
C ALA A 261 -9.39 0.54 -37.04
N ALA A 262 -8.64 0.92 -38.07
CA ALA A 262 -8.28 0.05 -39.20
C ALA A 262 -7.10 -0.90 -38.93
N ALA A 263 -6.53 -0.91 -37.72
CA ALA A 263 -5.48 -1.83 -37.31
C ALA A 263 -6.02 -3.29 -37.34
N PRO A 264 -5.48 -4.19 -38.20
CA PRO A 264 -6.06 -5.52 -38.36
C PRO A 264 -5.91 -6.42 -37.15
N LYS A 265 -6.81 -7.40 -37.01
CA LYS A 265 -6.59 -8.60 -36.23
C LYS A 265 -6.43 -9.79 -37.18
N ASP A 266 -5.39 -10.56 -36.93
CA ASP A 266 -5.16 -11.91 -37.47
C ASP A 266 -5.04 -12.05 -39.02
N GLY A 267 -3.89 -11.61 -39.53
CA GLY A 267 -3.02 -12.49 -40.33
C GLY A 267 -3.44 -12.95 -41.74
N THR A 268 -3.09 -12.16 -42.76
CA THR A 268 -2.10 -12.56 -43.79
C THR A 268 -1.65 -11.34 -44.61
N ALA A 269 -0.46 -11.40 -45.22
CA ALA A 269 0.36 -10.21 -45.47
C ALA A 269 0.23 -9.56 -46.87
N ALA A 270 0.09 -8.23 -46.86
CA ALA A 270 0.81 -7.31 -47.75
C ALA A 270 1.06 -5.99 -46.96
N SER A 271 2.16 -5.28 -47.21
CA SER A 271 2.75 -4.38 -46.20
C SER A 271 2.25 -2.92 -46.24
N CYS A 272 1.60 -2.52 -45.15
CA CYS A 272 1.81 -1.22 -44.51
C CYS A 272 2.52 -1.49 -43.15
N PRO A 273 3.19 -0.52 -42.49
CA PRO A 273 3.97 -0.81 -41.28
C PRO A 273 3.05 -1.30 -40.16
N SER A 274 3.25 -2.56 -39.74
CA SER A 274 2.55 -3.18 -38.62
C SER A 274 2.88 -2.49 -37.30
N GLU A 275 1.94 -2.43 -36.35
CA GLU A 275 2.29 -2.16 -34.95
C GLU A 275 3.47 -3.07 -34.56
N PRO A 276 4.57 -2.52 -34.01
CA PRO A 276 5.74 -3.33 -33.69
C PRO A 276 5.36 -4.38 -32.64
N THR A 277 5.61 -5.65 -32.96
CA THR A 277 5.38 -6.77 -32.03
C THR A 277 6.14 -6.54 -30.73
N LYS A 278 5.74 -7.21 -29.63
CA LYS A 278 6.46 -7.08 -28.34
C LYS A 278 7.96 -7.38 -28.46
N GLN A 279 8.38 -8.27 -29.37
CA GLN A 279 9.81 -8.48 -29.66
C GLN A 279 10.45 -7.30 -30.41
N GLN A 280 9.82 -6.75 -31.45
CA GLN A 280 10.32 -5.56 -32.15
C GLN A 280 10.39 -4.33 -31.23
N LEU A 281 9.38 -4.11 -30.36
CA LEU A 281 9.43 -3.07 -29.33
C LEU A 281 10.58 -3.30 -28.35
N GLN A 282 10.81 -4.54 -27.88
CA GLN A 282 11.94 -4.85 -27.00
C GLN A 282 13.29 -4.60 -27.66
N SER A 283 13.47 -5.05 -28.92
CA SER A 283 14.70 -4.85 -29.67
C SER A 283 14.96 -3.37 -29.97
N PHE A 284 13.92 -2.62 -30.38
CA PHE A 284 14.00 -1.18 -30.58
C PHE A 284 14.38 -0.46 -29.29
N ILE A 285 13.62 -0.68 -28.21
CA ILE A 285 13.85 -0.01 -26.93
C ILE A 285 15.23 -0.34 -26.34
N ARG A 286 15.74 -1.58 -26.51
CA ARG A 286 17.10 -1.98 -26.11
C ARG A 286 18.20 -1.36 -26.99
N GLY A 287 17.94 -1.09 -28.27
CA GLY A 287 18.90 -0.48 -29.19
C GLY A 287 18.94 1.05 -29.12
N THR A 288 17.80 1.69 -28.87
CA THR A 288 17.64 3.15 -28.85
C THR A 288 17.87 3.78 -27.48
N TYR A 289 17.64 3.04 -26.38
CA TYR A 289 17.68 3.59 -25.02
C TYR A 289 18.46 2.72 -24.04
N ALA A 290 19.26 3.38 -23.19
CA ALA A 290 19.86 2.75 -22.01
C ALA A 290 18.81 2.64 -20.89
N VAL A 291 17.81 1.77 -21.09
CA VAL A 291 16.72 1.53 -20.15
C VAL A 291 17.21 0.71 -18.96
N ARG A 292 16.92 1.17 -17.73
CA ARG A 292 17.30 0.51 -16.47
C ARG A 292 16.19 0.61 -15.43
N LEU A 293 16.13 -0.35 -14.51
CA LEU A 293 15.27 -0.27 -13.32
C LEU A 293 16.10 0.28 -12.14
N ASN A 294 15.75 1.46 -11.65
CA ASN A 294 16.33 2.00 -10.43
C ASN A 294 15.75 1.22 -9.23
N GLU A 295 16.60 0.40 -8.59
CA GLU A 295 16.17 -0.49 -7.52
C GLU A 295 15.77 0.23 -6.22
N LEU A 296 16.17 1.49 -6.05
CA LEU A 296 15.80 2.30 -4.88
C LEU A 296 14.43 2.95 -5.10
N SER A 297 14.28 3.73 -6.16
CA SER A 297 13.03 4.46 -6.44
C SER A 297 11.91 3.57 -7.01
N GLY A 298 12.26 2.37 -7.49
CA GLY A 298 11.34 1.45 -8.18
C GLY A 298 10.85 1.99 -9.53
N ARG A 299 11.53 3.01 -10.09
CA ARG A 299 11.16 3.65 -11.37
C ARG A 299 11.99 3.11 -12.52
N VAL A 300 11.39 3.13 -13.72
CA VAL A 300 12.13 2.96 -14.98
C VAL A 300 12.88 4.25 -15.28
N GLU A 301 14.16 4.12 -15.62
CA GLU A 301 14.99 5.21 -16.13
C GLU A 301 15.32 5.01 -17.61
N LEU A 302 15.33 6.12 -18.35
CA LEU A 302 15.77 6.21 -19.73
C LEU A 302 17.04 7.07 -19.78
N ASN A 303 18.12 6.53 -20.32
CA ASN A 303 19.40 7.24 -20.51
C ASN A 303 19.98 7.88 -19.23
N GLY A 304 19.58 7.40 -18.04
CA GLY A 304 20.00 7.92 -16.73
C GLY A 304 19.08 8.98 -16.11
N ALA A 305 17.89 9.23 -16.69
CA ALA A 305 16.85 10.07 -16.11
C ALA A 305 15.56 9.26 -15.83
N PRO A 306 14.80 9.55 -14.77
CA PRO A 306 13.50 8.92 -14.53
C PRO A 306 12.51 9.14 -15.67
N MET A 307 11.79 8.09 -16.08
CA MET A 307 10.70 8.20 -17.04
C MET A 307 9.44 8.73 -16.35
N ASP A 308 9.39 10.04 -16.06
CA ASP A 308 8.22 10.65 -15.39
C ASP A 308 6.92 10.50 -16.20
N ALA A 309 7.03 10.42 -17.53
CA ALA A 309 5.94 10.09 -18.45
C ALA A 309 5.68 8.57 -18.63
N PHE A 310 6.06 7.70 -17.69
CA PHE A 310 5.85 6.25 -17.81
C PHE A 310 4.36 5.86 -17.97
N ASP A 311 3.43 6.69 -17.48
CA ASP A 311 1.99 6.50 -17.74
C ASP A 311 1.53 6.94 -19.14
N PHE A 312 2.41 7.48 -19.96
CA PHE A 312 2.17 7.89 -21.35
C PHE A 312 3.25 7.29 -22.29
N ALA A 313 3.80 6.13 -21.93
CA ALA A 313 4.90 5.49 -22.65
C ALA A 313 4.58 5.16 -24.13
N ASP A 314 3.30 4.97 -24.47
CA ASP A 314 2.80 4.88 -25.84
C ASP A 314 2.83 6.23 -26.56
N THR A 315 2.42 7.31 -25.88
CA THR A 315 2.49 8.68 -26.42
C THR A 315 3.95 9.10 -26.64
N PHE A 316 4.86 8.70 -25.76
CA PHE A 316 6.30 8.93 -25.89
C PHE A 316 6.89 8.22 -27.12
N LEU A 317 6.60 6.93 -27.33
CA LEU A 317 7.06 6.19 -28.51
C LEU A 317 6.48 6.76 -29.83
N ALA A 318 5.21 7.17 -29.80
CA ALA A 318 4.56 7.80 -30.96
C ALA A 318 5.11 9.21 -31.27
N HIS A 319 5.42 10.02 -30.25
CA HIS A 319 5.94 11.38 -30.42
C HIS A 319 7.41 11.39 -30.87
N GLU A 320 8.29 10.65 -30.18
CA GLU A 320 9.73 10.70 -30.44
C GLU A 320 10.14 9.89 -31.69
N HIS A 321 9.41 8.82 -32.03
CA HIS A 321 9.81 7.84 -33.07
C HIS A 321 8.72 7.46 -34.07
N GLY A 322 7.51 8.04 -33.97
CA GLY A 322 6.38 7.64 -34.82
C GLY A 322 5.85 6.22 -34.54
N LEU A 323 6.28 5.57 -33.45
CA LEU A 323 5.92 4.20 -33.12
C LEU A 323 4.60 4.13 -32.36
N GLU A 324 3.49 4.13 -33.11
CA GLU A 324 2.16 3.83 -32.57
C GLU A 324 2.12 2.41 -31.96
N THR A 325 1.62 2.33 -30.73
CA THR A 325 1.38 1.07 -30.01
C THR A 325 0.39 1.31 -28.86
N THR A 326 -0.08 0.24 -28.21
CA THR A 326 -0.98 0.37 -27.05
C THR A 326 -0.23 0.78 -25.77
N LYS A 327 -0.85 1.64 -24.95
CA LYS A 327 -0.37 2.01 -23.59
C LYS A 327 0.12 0.81 -22.77
N GLN A 328 -0.60 -0.32 -22.82
CA GLN A 328 -0.19 -1.51 -22.08
C GLN A 328 1.06 -2.16 -22.69
N ALA A 329 1.13 -2.32 -24.02
CA ALA A 329 2.31 -2.89 -24.68
C ALA A 329 3.58 -2.04 -24.47
N ALA A 330 3.46 -0.70 -24.51
CA ALA A 330 4.57 0.20 -24.19
C ALA A 330 5.02 0.04 -22.72
N LYS A 331 4.10 0.15 -21.75
CA LYS A 331 4.43 0.03 -20.31
C LYS A 331 4.98 -1.35 -19.95
N ASP A 332 4.37 -2.43 -20.45
CA ASP A 332 4.87 -3.81 -20.30
C ASP A 332 6.32 -3.91 -20.81
N THR A 333 6.61 -3.32 -21.97
CA THR A 333 7.92 -3.46 -22.61
C THR A 333 8.99 -2.66 -21.89
N PHE A 334 8.76 -1.39 -21.57
CA PHE A 334 9.70 -0.60 -20.78
C PHE A 334 9.94 -1.23 -19.40
N ALA A 335 8.89 -1.73 -18.72
CA ALA A 335 9.05 -2.45 -17.45
C ALA A 335 9.88 -3.73 -17.61
N TYR A 336 9.63 -4.54 -18.65
CA TYR A 336 10.37 -5.79 -18.90
C TYR A 336 11.84 -5.54 -19.24
N VAL A 337 12.14 -4.55 -20.09
CA VAL A 337 13.53 -4.19 -20.43
C VAL A 337 14.24 -3.61 -19.21
N ALA A 338 13.58 -2.76 -18.42
CA ALA A 338 14.12 -2.22 -17.18
C ALA A 338 14.40 -3.31 -16.13
N ALA A 339 13.46 -4.24 -15.93
CA ALA A 339 13.59 -5.33 -14.96
C ALA A 339 14.68 -6.36 -15.34
N ALA A 340 15.04 -6.46 -16.62
CA ALA A 340 16.22 -7.21 -17.07
C ALA A 340 17.55 -6.45 -16.83
N ASN A 341 17.47 -5.14 -16.59
CA ASN A 341 18.60 -4.22 -16.42
C ASN A 341 18.50 -3.45 -15.07
N PRO A 342 18.37 -4.12 -13.90
CA PRO A 342 18.30 -3.43 -12.62
C PRO A 342 19.65 -2.78 -12.24
N PHE A 343 19.61 -1.68 -11.51
CA PHE A 343 20.80 -1.08 -10.91
C PHE A 343 20.52 -0.43 -9.56
N ASN A 344 21.51 -0.54 -8.66
CA ASN A 344 21.53 0.18 -7.40
C ASN A 344 22.18 1.57 -7.62
N PRO A 345 21.44 2.68 -7.52
CA PRO A 345 21.99 4.03 -7.76
C PRO A 345 23.05 4.43 -6.73
N ILE A 346 22.94 3.93 -5.50
CA ILE A 346 23.88 4.25 -4.41
C ILE A 346 25.22 3.54 -4.67
N ALA A 347 25.20 2.26 -5.04
CA ALA A 347 26.41 1.54 -5.46
C ALA A 347 27.06 2.17 -6.71
N ALA A 348 26.26 2.65 -7.67
CA ALA A 348 26.76 3.36 -8.84
C ALA A 348 27.44 4.70 -8.46
N TYR A 349 26.87 5.44 -7.51
CA TYR A 349 27.47 6.66 -6.96
C TYR A 349 28.81 6.40 -6.27
N PHE A 350 28.88 5.43 -5.35
CA PHE A 350 30.15 5.07 -4.70
C PHE A 350 31.20 4.53 -5.66
N LYS A 351 30.79 3.81 -6.73
CA LYS A 351 31.69 3.42 -7.81
C LYS A 351 32.27 4.64 -8.55
N GLY A 352 31.47 5.68 -8.77
CA GLY A 352 31.92 6.94 -9.34
C GLY A 352 32.84 7.74 -8.41
N LEU A 353 32.56 7.78 -7.10
CA LEU A 353 33.45 8.42 -6.11
C LEU A 353 34.85 7.77 -6.09
N ARG A 354 34.93 6.44 -6.24
CA ARG A 354 36.20 5.70 -6.33
C ARG A 354 37.00 5.96 -7.63
N GLN A 355 36.49 6.77 -8.55
CA GLN A 355 37.15 7.17 -9.80
C GLN A 355 37.54 8.65 -9.81
N ARG A 356 37.53 9.32 -8.64
CA ARG A 356 37.80 10.76 -8.48
C ARG A 356 38.99 11.03 -7.57
N ASP A 357 40.10 11.41 -8.18
CA ASP A 357 41.34 11.78 -7.49
C ASP A 357 41.29 13.21 -6.89
N ASP A 358 40.25 13.99 -7.18
CA ASP A 358 40.07 15.38 -6.71
C ASP A 358 39.43 15.47 -5.30
N LEU A 359 38.92 14.37 -4.76
CA LEU A 359 38.20 14.33 -3.49
C LEU A 359 39.15 14.29 -2.29
N LYS A 360 39.17 15.37 -1.51
CA LYS A 360 39.92 15.44 -0.24
C LYS A 360 39.16 14.70 0.87
N LEU A 361 39.85 13.78 1.56
CA LEU A 361 39.34 13.12 2.76
C LEU A 361 39.16 14.15 3.90
N LEU A 362 38.17 13.93 4.75
CA LEU A 362 37.76 14.83 5.84
C LEU A 362 37.99 14.17 7.21
N SER A 363 38.12 14.98 8.26
CA SER A 363 38.18 14.47 9.62
C SER A 363 36.77 14.25 10.19
N ILE A 364 36.63 13.37 11.20
CA ILE A 364 35.32 13.13 11.82
C ILE A 364 34.82 14.35 12.61
N GLU A 365 35.73 15.16 13.17
CA GLU A 365 35.40 16.41 13.85
C GLU A 365 34.82 17.44 12.86
N ALA A 366 35.32 17.50 11.63
CA ALA A 366 34.77 18.36 10.58
C ALA A 366 33.36 17.90 10.17
N ILE A 367 33.16 16.59 9.99
CA ILE A 367 31.87 16.00 9.60
C ILE A 367 30.84 16.17 10.73
N ALA A 368 31.16 15.73 11.95
CA ALA A 368 30.28 15.82 13.11
C ALA A 368 30.02 17.28 13.52
N GLY A 369 31.04 18.15 13.44
CA GLY A 369 30.89 19.58 13.67
C GLY A 369 30.02 20.29 12.63
N ALA A 370 29.87 19.74 11.42
CA ALA A 370 28.89 20.23 10.44
C ALA A 370 27.46 19.75 10.77
N PHE A 371 27.31 18.65 11.51
CA PHE A 371 26.05 18.25 12.15
C PHE A 371 25.82 18.94 13.50
N GLY A 372 26.65 19.90 13.92
CA GLY A 372 26.48 20.62 15.19
C GLY A 372 26.97 19.86 16.44
N VAL A 373 27.68 18.74 16.30
CA VAL A 373 28.35 18.10 17.45
C VAL A 373 29.44 19.04 17.98
N LEU A 374 29.47 19.23 19.30
CA LEU A 374 30.43 20.13 19.95
C LEU A 374 31.87 19.57 19.90
N PRO A 375 32.90 20.44 19.80
CA PRO A 375 34.30 20.02 19.90
C PRO A 375 34.56 19.26 21.20
N GLY A 376 35.20 18.09 21.08
CA GLY A 376 35.53 17.22 22.22
C GLY A 376 34.52 16.11 22.53
N ASP A 377 33.31 16.10 21.96
CA ASP A 377 32.37 14.97 22.13
C ASP A 377 32.73 13.80 21.19
N THR A 378 33.84 13.13 21.54
CA THR A 378 34.40 11.98 20.80
C THR A 378 33.44 10.80 20.74
N LEU A 379 32.50 10.68 21.68
CA LEU A 379 31.44 9.67 21.63
C LEU A 379 30.50 9.94 20.45
N SER A 380 29.95 11.15 20.31
CA SER A 380 29.07 11.48 19.18
C SER A 380 29.78 11.38 17.84
N GLN A 381 31.06 11.75 17.78
CA GLN A 381 31.91 11.59 16.59
C GLN A 381 32.03 10.10 16.17
N GLU A 382 32.41 9.23 17.09
CA GLU A 382 32.56 7.78 16.85
C GLU A 382 31.23 7.09 16.49
N LEU A 383 30.13 7.44 17.17
CA LEU A 383 28.80 6.91 16.84
C LEU A 383 28.34 7.37 15.45
N MET A 384 28.60 8.63 15.09
CA MET A 384 28.29 9.15 13.75
C MET A 384 29.15 8.46 12.68
N ALA A 385 30.47 8.31 12.88
CA ALA A 385 31.36 7.62 11.95
C ALA A 385 30.88 6.20 11.63
N ARG A 386 30.51 5.43 12.66
CA ARG A 386 29.98 4.06 12.51
C ARG A 386 28.58 4.02 11.91
N HIS A 387 27.76 5.04 12.15
CA HIS A 387 26.43 5.12 11.54
C HIS A 387 26.52 5.43 10.04
N LEU A 388 27.42 6.33 9.65
CA LEU A 388 27.75 6.61 8.25
C LEU A 388 28.35 5.38 7.56
N ALA A 389 29.26 4.65 8.21
CA ALA A 389 29.75 3.36 7.72
C ALA A 389 28.60 2.34 7.49
N GLY A 390 27.59 2.32 8.37
CA GLY A 390 26.39 1.50 8.22
C GLY A 390 25.51 1.92 7.03
N ALA A 391 25.40 3.23 6.79
CA ALA A 391 24.70 3.78 5.62
C ALA A 391 25.43 3.45 4.31
N TYR A 392 26.76 3.63 4.25
CA TYR A 392 27.58 3.19 3.13
C TYR A 392 27.38 1.70 2.83
N LEU A 393 27.54 0.84 3.83
CA LEU A 393 27.43 -0.61 3.67
C LEU A 393 26.03 -1.06 3.21
N ARG A 394 24.93 -0.55 3.80
CA ARG A 394 23.57 -0.82 3.28
C ARG A 394 23.29 -0.19 1.91
N GLY A 395 23.96 0.90 1.60
CA GLY A 395 23.87 1.60 0.32
C GLY A 395 24.46 0.77 -0.82
N ILE A 396 25.63 0.15 -0.61
CA ILE A 396 26.27 -0.70 -1.62
C ILE A 396 25.76 -2.15 -1.60
N GLU A 397 25.45 -2.68 -0.42
CA GLU A 397 24.96 -4.05 -0.18
C GLU A 397 23.56 -4.01 0.49
N PRO A 398 22.49 -3.97 -0.30
CA PRO A 398 21.11 -3.92 0.19
C PRO A 398 20.81 -5.05 1.19
N GLY A 399 20.32 -4.68 2.37
CA GLY A 399 20.07 -5.63 3.46
C GLY A 399 21.26 -5.91 4.38
N TYR A 400 22.42 -5.28 4.18
CA TYR A 400 23.53 -5.35 5.14
C TYR A 400 23.06 -5.05 6.59
N LYS A 401 23.70 -5.71 7.57
CA LYS A 401 23.24 -5.68 8.96
C LYS A 401 23.66 -4.39 9.67
N HIS A 402 22.68 -3.50 9.89
CA HIS A 402 22.80 -2.30 10.72
C HIS A 402 21.56 -2.16 11.61
N ASP A 403 21.63 -2.60 12.87
CA ASP A 403 20.49 -2.59 13.80
C ASP A 403 20.43 -1.34 14.68
N GLN A 404 21.00 -0.23 14.19
CA GLN A 404 21.23 1.02 14.91
C GLN A 404 20.48 2.18 14.24
N MET A 405 20.03 3.12 15.06
CA MET A 405 19.33 4.35 14.68
C MET A 405 20.03 5.54 15.36
N LEU A 406 20.47 6.53 14.61
CA LEU A 406 21.13 7.73 15.16
C LEU A 406 20.07 8.77 15.50
N LEU A 407 20.03 9.22 16.75
CA LEU A 407 19.08 10.22 17.22
C LEU A 407 19.82 11.55 17.42
N LEU A 408 19.46 12.56 16.63
CA LEU A 408 19.96 13.93 16.75
C LEU A 408 19.04 14.72 17.70
N LEU A 409 19.53 15.02 18.90
CA LEU A 409 18.83 15.86 19.88
C LEU A 409 19.40 17.27 19.82
N GLY A 410 18.55 18.25 19.55
CA GLY A 410 18.94 19.64 19.28
C GLY A 410 17.73 20.55 19.34
N ASP A 411 17.90 21.87 19.38
CA ASP A 411 16.75 22.79 19.48
C ASP A 411 15.89 22.77 18.19
N GLN A 412 14.66 23.28 18.28
CA GLN A 412 13.78 23.42 17.13
C GLN A 412 14.38 24.41 16.11
N GLY A 413 14.27 24.09 14.83
CA GLY A 413 14.76 24.96 13.74
C GLY A 413 16.27 24.88 13.44
N GLN A 414 17.08 24.18 14.24
CA GLN A 414 18.53 24.05 14.01
C GLN A 414 18.95 23.41 12.66
N GLY A 415 18.02 22.82 11.90
CA GLY A 415 18.31 22.23 10.57
C GLY A 415 18.61 20.73 10.55
N LYS A 416 18.24 19.99 11.60
CA LYS A 416 18.50 18.54 11.77
C LYS A 416 18.20 17.71 10.51
N GLY A 417 16.95 17.69 10.06
CA GLY A 417 16.54 16.95 8.86
C GLY A 417 17.11 17.50 7.55
N GLU A 418 17.41 18.81 7.47
CA GLU A 418 18.06 19.38 6.28
C GLU A 418 19.53 18.94 6.17
N CYS A 419 20.23 18.69 7.28
CA CYS A 419 21.57 18.11 7.27
C CYS A 419 21.57 16.65 6.81
N ILE A 420 20.60 15.85 7.27
CA ILE A 420 20.41 14.46 6.82
C ILE A 420 20.06 14.43 5.32
N ARG A 421 19.20 15.35 4.87
CA ARG A 421 18.82 15.53 3.45
C ARG A 421 19.98 15.97 2.57
N ALA A 422 20.78 16.93 3.03
CA ALA A 422 21.99 17.39 2.33
C ALA A 422 23.03 16.27 2.18
N LEU A 423 23.19 15.44 3.22
CA LEU A 423 24.08 14.28 3.23
C LEU A 423 23.61 13.17 2.28
N ALA A 424 22.31 12.88 2.23
CA ALA A 424 21.77 11.90 1.29
C ALA A 424 21.84 12.37 -0.17
N GLY A 425 21.55 13.65 -0.42
CA GLY A 425 21.36 14.19 -1.76
C GLY A 425 19.92 14.02 -2.29
N ALA A 426 19.67 14.63 -3.45
CA ALA A 426 18.33 14.70 -4.04
C ALA A 426 17.82 13.31 -4.44
N GLY A 427 16.65 12.92 -3.93
CA GLY A 427 15.99 11.66 -4.26
C GLY A 427 16.41 10.43 -3.44
N TRP A 428 17.37 10.54 -2.52
CA TRP A 428 17.81 9.44 -1.64
C TRP A 428 17.48 9.65 -0.15
N TYR A 429 16.88 10.79 0.21
CA TYR A 429 16.32 11.07 1.54
C TYR A 429 14.79 11.03 1.50
N ASP A 430 14.18 10.55 2.59
CA ASP A 430 12.77 10.80 2.91
C ASP A 430 12.56 10.80 4.43
N SER A 431 11.42 11.30 4.91
CA SER A 431 11.10 11.35 6.35
C SER A 431 9.62 11.06 6.66
N ALA A 432 9.32 10.72 7.91
CA ALA A 432 7.93 10.55 8.35
C ALA A 432 7.70 10.94 9.81
N THR A 433 7.12 12.13 9.99
CA THR A 433 6.62 12.69 11.27
C THR A 433 5.54 11.83 11.93
N ARG A 434 4.83 11.00 11.14
CA ARG A 434 3.73 10.15 11.62
C ARG A 434 3.89 8.70 11.16
N ILE A 435 4.71 7.95 11.90
CA ILE A 435 4.93 6.51 11.67
C ILE A 435 3.64 5.73 11.99
N PRO A 436 3.06 4.96 11.05
CA PRO A 436 1.74 4.33 11.23
C PRO A 436 1.78 3.25 12.30
N LYS A 437 0.66 3.04 13.02
CA LYS A 437 0.59 2.18 14.22
C LYS A 437 1.22 0.80 14.02
N HIS A 438 1.07 0.19 12.84
CA HIS A 438 1.72 -1.05 12.46
C HIS A 438 2.93 -0.75 11.56
N LEU A 439 4.14 -1.14 12.00
CA LEU A 439 5.39 -0.98 11.23
C LEU A 439 5.49 -1.92 10.00
N GLU A 440 4.41 -2.66 9.72
CA GLU A 440 4.25 -3.53 8.55
C GLU A 440 3.23 -2.95 7.54
N ASP A 441 2.80 -1.70 7.74
CA ASP A 441 2.00 -0.98 6.76
C ASP A 441 2.72 -0.92 5.40
N ARG A 442 2.01 -1.32 4.35
CA ARG A 442 2.53 -1.42 2.98
C ARG A 442 3.08 -0.09 2.46
N GLU A 443 2.41 1.03 2.76
CA GLU A 443 2.75 2.33 2.18
C GLU A 443 3.95 2.94 2.92
N PHE A 444 4.02 2.76 4.24
CA PHE A 444 5.21 3.07 5.01
C PHE A 444 6.41 2.21 4.63
N LEU A 445 6.27 0.88 4.50
CA LEU A 445 7.38 0.01 4.07
C LEU A 445 7.84 0.31 2.64
N GLN A 446 6.92 0.67 1.74
CA GLN A 446 7.29 1.13 0.40
C GLN A 446 8.05 2.47 0.46
N LYS A 447 7.56 3.44 1.25
CA LYS A 447 8.20 4.75 1.44
C LYS A 447 9.60 4.62 2.05
N LEU A 448 9.73 3.76 3.05
CA LEU A 448 10.97 3.41 3.75
C LEU A 448 12.03 2.86 2.78
N ASN A 449 11.64 1.91 1.92
CA ASN A 449 12.56 1.26 0.98
C ASN A 449 12.88 2.12 -0.26
N SER A 450 12.14 3.22 -0.50
CA SER A 450 12.50 4.24 -1.51
C SER A 450 13.53 5.28 -1.05
N ALA A 451 14.02 5.20 0.19
CA ALA A 451 15.05 6.10 0.73
C ALA A 451 16.32 5.34 1.14
N TRP A 452 17.46 6.02 1.06
CA TRP A 452 18.73 5.56 1.61
C TRP A 452 18.94 6.04 3.04
N LEU A 453 18.71 7.33 3.30
CA LEU A 453 18.64 7.87 4.66
C LEU A 453 17.17 8.20 4.95
N PHE A 454 16.59 7.53 5.95
CA PHE A 454 15.18 7.73 6.32
C PHE A 454 15.08 8.32 7.73
N GLU A 455 14.45 9.48 7.85
CA GLU A 455 14.33 10.22 9.11
C GLU A 455 12.96 10.01 9.78
N PHE A 456 12.98 9.58 11.03
CA PHE A 456 11.85 9.69 11.96
C PHE A 456 11.90 11.11 12.53
N ASP A 457 11.25 12.02 11.81
CA ASP A 457 10.98 13.40 12.24
C ASP A 457 10.05 13.37 13.46
N GLU A 458 10.25 14.27 14.41
CA GLU A 458 9.58 14.26 15.74
C GLU A 458 9.65 12.86 16.40
N ALA A 459 10.86 12.30 16.47
CA ALA A 459 11.14 10.91 16.83
C ALA A 459 10.47 10.47 18.15
N GLU A 460 10.39 11.37 19.13
CA GLU A 460 9.75 11.15 20.43
C GLU A 460 8.29 10.70 20.29
N LYS A 461 7.53 11.25 19.34
CA LYS A 461 6.11 10.91 19.11
C LYS A 461 5.94 9.47 18.63
N THR A 462 6.99 8.89 18.04
CA THR A 462 7.04 7.48 17.64
C THR A 462 7.65 6.59 18.73
N LEU A 463 8.78 7.00 19.31
CA LEU A 463 9.59 6.17 20.21
C LEU A 463 9.01 6.07 21.62
N LEU A 464 8.33 7.13 22.10
CA LEU A 464 7.64 7.08 23.39
C LEU A 464 6.35 6.25 23.33
N GLY A 465 5.63 6.30 22.20
CA GLY A 465 4.34 5.63 22.03
C GLY A 465 4.39 4.12 21.71
N ARG A 466 5.59 3.52 21.62
CA ARG A 466 5.78 2.15 21.11
C ARG A 466 6.39 1.19 22.11
N ASP A 467 6.18 -0.09 21.83
CA ASP A 467 6.85 -1.18 22.51
C ASP A 467 8.32 -1.31 22.06
N ALA A 468 9.21 -1.53 23.02
CA ALA A 468 10.65 -1.60 22.77
C ALA A 468 11.07 -2.87 22.03
N ALA A 469 10.33 -3.98 22.15
CA ALA A 469 10.56 -5.18 21.36
C ALA A 469 10.05 -5.01 19.91
N GLU A 470 8.95 -4.29 19.67
CA GLU A 470 8.51 -3.89 18.33
C GLU A 470 9.60 -3.07 17.61
N MET A 471 10.08 -1.98 18.24
CA MET A 471 11.11 -1.12 17.65
C MET A 471 12.47 -1.84 17.49
N LYS A 472 12.86 -2.69 18.44
CA LYS A 472 14.03 -3.58 18.35
C LYS A 472 13.91 -4.57 17.18
N GLY A 473 12.73 -5.15 16.98
CA GLY A 473 12.44 -6.01 15.84
C GLY A 473 12.60 -5.22 14.53
N PHE A 474 11.91 -4.09 14.41
CA PHE A 474 11.92 -3.25 13.21
C PHE A 474 13.31 -2.73 12.83
N THR A 475 14.07 -2.17 13.77
CA THR A 475 15.45 -1.69 13.53
C THR A 475 16.39 -2.82 13.08
N SER A 476 16.23 -4.03 13.61
CA SER A 476 17.07 -5.18 13.28
C SER A 476 16.79 -5.85 11.91
N ARG A 477 15.71 -5.48 11.21
CA ARG A 477 15.37 -6.06 9.90
C ARG A 477 16.42 -5.76 8.83
N THR A 478 16.85 -6.81 8.14
CA THR A 478 17.65 -6.78 6.92
C THR A 478 16.80 -6.85 5.65
N VAL A 479 15.58 -7.38 5.76
CA VAL A 479 14.62 -7.54 4.65
C VAL A 479 13.24 -7.11 5.14
N ASP A 480 12.53 -6.34 4.32
CA ASP A 480 11.11 -6.04 4.49
C ASP A 480 10.26 -6.88 3.52
N ARG A 481 9.05 -7.26 3.94
CA ARG A 481 8.12 -8.07 3.13
C ARG A 481 6.85 -7.29 2.86
N TYR A 482 6.63 -6.89 1.62
CA TYR A 482 5.40 -6.19 1.21
C TYR A 482 5.06 -6.37 -0.28
N VAL A 483 3.79 -6.11 -0.61
CA VAL A 483 3.29 -6.05 -1.99
C VAL A 483 3.54 -4.64 -2.54
N GLN A 484 4.38 -4.50 -3.56
CA GLN A 484 4.57 -3.23 -4.27
C GLN A 484 3.29 -2.81 -5.00
N LYS A 485 3.04 -1.51 -5.19
CA LYS A 485 1.77 -0.98 -5.77
C LYS A 485 1.38 -1.56 -7.15
N TRP A 486 2.34 -2.07 -7.92
CA TRP A 486 2.13 -2.70 -9.23
C TRP A 486 2.26 -4.24 -9.22
N ALA A 487 2.66 -4.84 -8.10
CA ALA A 487 2.78 -6.28 -7.94
C ALA A 487 1.48 -6.91 -7.41
N THR A 488 1.20 -8.15 -7.80
CA THR A 488 0.06 -8.94 -7.29
C THR A 488 0.44 -9.86 -6.13
N THR A 489 1.73 -10.05 -5.88
CA THR A 489 2.30 -10.94 -4.85
C THR A 489 3.14 -10.15 -3.84
N CYS A 490 3.34 -10.73 -2.66
CA CYS A 490 4.26 -10.17 -1.66
C CYS A 490 5.70 -10.49 -2.07
N GLY A 491 6.57 -9.48 -2.10
CA GLY A 491 7.99 -9.63 -2.39
C GLY A 491 8.86 -9.44 -1.15
N GLU A 492 10.08 -9.95 -1.22
CA GLU A 492 11.15 -9.64 -0.27
C GLU A 492 11.99 -8.47 -0.80
N HIS A 493 12.20 -7.45 0.03
CA HIS A 493 12.91 -6.23 -0.33
C HIS A 493 14.09 -6.05 0.64
N PRO A 494 15.33 -6.35 0.21
CA PRO A 494 16.51 -6.14 1.04
C PRO A 494 16.67 -4.65 1.40
N ARG A 495 16.70 -4.36 2.70
CA ARG A 495 16.55 -2.99 3.20
C ARG A 495 17.80 -2.14 2.90
N ARG A 496 17.62 -1.14 2.05
CA ARG A 496 18.64 -0.15 1.67
C ARG A 496 18.75 1.00 2.68
N CYS A 497 17.69 1.28 3.42
CA CYS A 497 17.65 2.45 4.28
C CYS A 497 18.45 2.27 5.58
N VAL A 498 19.00 3.39 6.06
CA VAL A 498 19.49 3.58 7.43
C VAL A 498 18.63 4.63 8.12
N LEU A 499 18.36 4.41 9.42
CA LEU A 499 17.39 5.15 10.20
C LEU A 499 18.06 6.27 10.99
N PHE A 500 17.63 7.49 10.73
CA PHE A 500 17.86 8.63 11.61
C PHE A 500 16.57 8.92 12.39
N GLY A 501 16.71 9.55 13.56
CA GLY A 501 15.62 10.28 14.19
C GLY A 501 16.10 11.68 14.55
N SER A 502 15.20 12.65 14.53
CA SER A 502 15.46 13.99 15.06
C SER A 502 14.39 14.34 16.10
N SER A 503 14.81 15.05 17.13
CA SER A 503 13.90 15.52 18.19
C SER A 503 14.33 16.88 18.73
N ASN A 504 13.38 17.57 19.34
CA ASN A 504 13.62 18.76 20.16
C ASN A 504 13.63 18.42 21.65
N GLU A 505 13.15 17.24 22.03
CA GLU A 505 13.09 16.77 23.41
C GLU A 505 14.40 16.08 23.82
N VAL A 506 14.70 16.12 25.11
CA VAL A 506 15.80 15.35 25.71
C VAL A 506 15.36 13.90 25.97
N GLU A 507 14.10 13.74 26.38
CA GLU A 507 13.50 12.49 26.83
C GLU A 507 12.73 11.80 25.69
N VAL A 508 13.42 10.97 24.88
CA VAL A 508 12.86 10.41 23.64
C VAL A 508 12.61 8.88 23.67
N LEU A 509 13.07 8.17 24.72
CA LEU A 509 13.00 6.71 24.83
C LEU A 509 12.15 6.21 26.01
N ASN A 510 11.31 5.18 25.81
CA ASN A 510 10.41 4.63 26.84
C ASN A 510 10.88 3.30 27.45
N ASP A 511 12.10 2.79 27.22
CA ASP A 511 12.51 1.51 27.82
C ASP A 511 14.02 1.34 28.07
N THR A 512 14.35 0.47 29.02
CA THR A 512 15.73 0.17 29.43
C THR A 512 16.41 -0.93 28.62
N THR A 513 15.66 -1.84 27.99
CA THR A 513 16.21 -3.03 27.31
C THR A 513 16.54 -2.79 25.83
N GLY A 514 16.08 -1.65 25.27
CA GLY A 514 16.26 -1.27 23.88
C GLY A 514 17.49 -0.36 23.59
N SER A 515 17.98 0.38 24.59
CA SER A 515 18.88 1.53 24.44
C SER A 515 20.08 1.34 23.49
N ARG A 516 20.70 0.15 23.44
CA ARG A 516 21.83 -0.19 22.55
C ARG A 516 21.54 -0.20 21.03
N ARG A 517 20.42 0.37 20.60
CA ARG A 517 20.02 0.59 19.19
C ARG A 517 19.74 2.05 18.86
N PHE A 518 19.76 2.91 19.87
CA PHE A 518 19.49 4.33 19.75
C PHE A 518 20.77 5.07 20.12
N TRP A 519 21.53 5.47 19.12
CA TRP A 519 22.77 6.22 19.31
C TRP A 519 22.43 7.70 19.43
N VAL A 520 22.37 8.16 20.67
CA VAL A 520 22.02 9.54 21.00
C VAL A 520 23.24 10.44 20.77
N VAL A 521 23.06 11.41 19.87
CA VAL A 521 24.01 12.47 19.56
C VAL A 521 23.36 13.80 19.93
N ASP A 522 24.00 14.54 20.82
CA ASP A 522 23.57 15.87 21.23
C ASP A 522 24.24 16.91 20.32
N VAL A 523 23.43 17.85 19.81
CA VAL A 523 23.85 18.95 18.94
C VAL A 523 23.40 20.32 19.49
N ARG A 524 22.87 20.36 20.72
CA ARG A 524 22.49 21.60 21.42
C ARG A 524 23.71 22.51 21.62
N GLY A 525 23.52 23.81 21.41
CA GLY A 525 24.60 24.81 21.42
C GLY A 525 25.55 24.76 20.22
N GLY A 526 25.46 23.74 19.35
CA GLY A 526 26.23 23.66 18.11
C GLY A 526 25.53 24.32 16.92
N THR A 527 26.31 24.62 15.87
CA THR A 527 25.78 25.16 14.61
C THR A 527 25.80 24.10 13.52
N MET A 528 24.63 23.59 13.15
CA MET A 528 24.49 22.70 11.99
C MET A 528 24.70 23.49 10.69
N ARG A 529 25.32 22.86 9.68
CA ARG A 529 25.79 23.51 8.45
C ARG A 529 25.39 22.69 7.21
N PRO A 530 24.08 22.65 6.86
CA PRO A 530 23.59 21.81 5.76
C PRO A 530 24.19 22.20 4.41
N ASP A 531 24.47 23.49 4.16
CA ASP A 531 25.07 23.93 2.90
C ASP A 531 26.53 23.45 2.76
N TRP A 532 27.28 23.42 3.88
CA TRP A 532 28.62 22.83 3.91
C TRP A 532 28.54 21.32 3.62
N ILE A 533 27.60 20.61 4.26
CA ILE A 533 27.37 19.18 4.00
C ILE A 533 27.00 18.95 2.53
N ARG A 534 26.14 19.78 1.94
CA ARG A 534 25.70 19.65 0.54
C ARG A 534 26.84 19.87 -0.45
N HIS A 535 27.78 20.78 -0.13
CA HIS A 535 28.98 21.03 -0.94
C HIS A 535 30.03 19.92 -0.77
N HIS A 536 30.23 19.41 0.44
CA HIS A 536 31.26 18.42 0.76
C HIS A 536 30.78 16.96 0.70
N ARG A 537 29.51 16.71 0.35
CA ARG A 537 28.87 15.38 0.40
C ARG A 537 29.72 14.27 -0.24
N ASP A 538 30.26 14.52 -1.43
CA ASP A 538 31.07 13.54 -2.16
C ASP A 538 32.38 13.23 -1.40
N SER A 539 33.03 14.24 -0.80
CA SER A 539 34.19 14.07 0.08
C SER A 539 33.84 13.34 1.39
N ILE A 540 32.68 13.63 1.99
CA ILE A 540 32.18 12.94 3.20
C ILE A 540 32.01 11.45 2.88
N TRP A 541 31.37 11.12 1.77
CA TRP A 541 31.12 9.73 1.39
C TRP A 541 32.36 8.98 0.91
N ALA A 542 33.30 9.64 0.23
CA ALA A 542 34.62 9.08 -0.07
C ALA A 542 35.38 8.77 1.24
N THR A 543 35.39 9.70 2.20
CA THR A 543 35.99 9.52 3.52
C THR A 543 35.42 8.29 4.25
N VAL A 544 34.09 8.16 4.28
CA VAL A 544 33.41 7.02 4.93
C VAL A 544 33.72 5.69 4.23
N ALA A 545 33.79 5.67 2.90
CA ALA A 545 34.20 4.49 2.14
C ALA A 545 35.66 4.09 2.47
N THR A 546 36.58 5.06 2.50
CA THR A 546 37.98 4.84 2.89
C THR A 546 38.11 4.32 4.32
N TRP A 547 37.37 4.85 5.30
CA TRP A 547 37.36 4.32 6.67
C TRP A 547 36.91 2.86 6.74
N VAL A 548 35.92 2.46 5.94
CA VAL A 548 35.43 1.07 5.90
C VAL A 548 36.41 0.13 5.19
N ASP A 549 37.10 0.61 4.14
CA ASP A 549 38.21 -0.12 3.52
C ASP A 549 39.38 -0.30 4.50
N TRP A 550 39.66 0.68 5.35
CA TRP A 550 40.58 0.59 6.50
C TRP A 550 40.03 -0.22 7.69
N GLY A 551 38.83 -0.81 7.56
CA GLY A 551 38.28 -1.78 8.51
C GLY A 551 37.27 -1.24 9.53
N LEU A 552 36.86 0.03 9.48
CA LEU A 552 35.83 0.59 10.37
C LEU A 552 34.54 -0.24 10.30
N ARG A 553 34.07 -0.71 11.46
CA ARG A 553 32.85 -1.51 11.58
C ARG A 553 31.67 -0.64 11.99
N ASN A 554 30.54 -0.79 11.30
CA ASN A 554 29.28 -0.08 11.56
C ASN A 554 28.58 -0.47 12.89
N TRP A 555 29.19 -1.37 13.67
CA TRP A 555 28.73 -1.78 14.99
C TRP A 555 29.88 -1.62 16.00
N VAL A 556 29.51 -1.47 17.27
CA VAL A 556 30.44 -1.40 18.41
C VAL A 556 30.35 -2.72 19.19
N PRO A 557 31.46 -3.36 19.57
CA PRO A 557 31.43 -4.56 20.41
C PRO A 557 30.75 -4.29 21.77
N PRO A 558 29.91 -5.19 22.31
CA PRO A 558 29.16 -4.94 23.55
C PRO A 558 30.01 -4.56 24.76
N ASN A 559 31.25 -5.04 24.81
CA ASN A 559 32.19 -4.83 25.92
C ASN A 559 33.15 -3.63 25.66
N HIS A 560 32.99 -2.90 24.55
CA HIS A 560 33.83 -1.75 24.21
C HIS A 560 33.38 -0.51 25.00
N PRO A 561 34.29 0.38 25.47
CA PRO A 561 33.91 1.57 26.23
C PRO A 561 32.85 2.44 25.54
N THR A 562 32.95 2.63 24.23
CA THR A 562 31.94 3.34 23.42
C THR A 562 30.53 2.73 23.52
N ALA A 563 30.40 1.41 23.63
CA ALA A 563 29.08 0.76 23.75
C ALA A 563 28.46 1.02 25.12
N VAL A 564 29.28 1.03 26.18
CA VAL A 564 28.85 1.37 27.55
C VAL A 564 28.45 2.85 27.61
N ALA A 565 29.28 3.74 27.08
CA ALA A 565 29.01 5.19 27.08
C ALA A 565 27.77 5.55 26.23
N ALA A 566 27.60 4.93 25.05
CA ALA A 566 26.40 5.09 24.23
C ALA A 566 25.14 4.55 24.93
N ALA A 567 25.25 3.43 25.66
CA ALA A 567 24.14 2.91 26.46
C ALA A 567 23.78 3.81 27.66
N GLY A 568 24.77 4.53 28.22
CA GLY A 568 24.58 5.57 29.23
C GLY A 568 23.85 6.80 28.69
N ARG A 569 24.32 7.39 27.59
CA ARG A 569 23.64 8.53 26.95
C ARG A 569 22.24 8.17 26.42
N ALA A 570 22.03 6.92 25.99
CA ALA A 570 20.72 6.35 25.67
C ALA A 570 19.92 5.83 26.89
N ALA A 571 20.43 6.04 28.10
CA ALA A 571 19.71 5.92 29.36
C ALA A 571 19.30 7.30 29.92
N GLU A 572 20.15 8.30 29.76
CA GLU A 572 19.86 9.72 30.03
C GLU A 572 18.70 10.24 29.16
N ALA A 573 18.67 9.88 27.88
CA ALA A 573 17.60 10.28 26.95
C ALA A 573 16.28 9.48 27.09
N ARG A 574 15.98 8.93 28.28
CA ARG A 574 14.74 8.20 28.56
C ARG A 574 13.71 9.12 29.20
N LEU A 575 12.43 8.88 28.89
CA LEU A 575 11.32 9.52 29.58
C LEU A 575 11.25 9.09 31.04
N SER A 576 11.51 10.03 31.94
CA SER A 576 11.30 9.84 33.37
C SER A 576 9.82 9.59 33.61
N HIS A 577 9.47 8.44 34.17
CA HIS A 577 8.06 8.14 34.36
C HIS A 577 7.46 9.09 35.40
N VAL A 578 6.22 9.58 35.21
CA VAL A 578 5.56 10.48 36.18
C VAL A 578 5.52 9.90 37.61
N TRP A 579 5.50 8.57 37.71
CA TRP A 579 5.59 7.84 38.98
C TRP A 579 7.01 7.56 39.46
N GLU A 580 8.03 7.71 38.64
CA GLU A 580 9.42 7.47 39.04
C GLU A 580 9.86 8.46 40.12
N GLY A 581 9.60 9.75 39.98
CA GLY A 581 9.91 10.73 41.04
C GLY A 581 9.29 10.38 42.40
N PRO A 582 7.98 10.11 42.49
CA PRO A 582 7.34 9.65 43.73
C PRO A 582 7.85 8.28 44.25
N ILE A 583 8.05 7.29 43.37
CA ILE A 583 8.59 5.96 43.75
C ILE A 583 10.01 6.09 44.28
N ARG A 584 10.85 6.88 43.59
CA ARG A 584 12.21 7.23 43.98
C ARG A 584 12.24 7.87 45.35
N LYS A 585 11.40 8.88 45.59
CA LYS A 585 11.28 9.54 46.89
C LYS A 585 10.95 8.57 48.03
N VAL A 586 10.09 7.57 47.81
CA VAL A 586 9.79 6.55 48.82
C VAL A 586 10.97 5.60 49.02
N LEU A 587 11.58 5.08 47.94
CA LEU A 587 12.69 4.12 48.04
C LEU A 587 13.99 4.71 48.61
N GLU A 588 14.29 5.97 48.28
CA GLU A 588 15.48 6.68 48.78
C GLU A 588 15.33 7.13 50.25
N GLN A 589 14.10 7.04 50.82
CA GLN A 589 13.79 7.24 52.24
C GLN A 589 13.80 5.94 53.08
N LEU A 590 13.92 4.76 52.46
CA LEU A 590 14.01 3.48 53.17
C LEU A 590 15.47 3.14 53.46
N LEU A 591 15.77 2.74 54.69
CA LEU A 591 17.11 2.28 55.09
C LEU A 591 17.56 1.02 54.30
N PRO A 592 18.87 0.84 54.03
CA PRO A 592 19.39 -0.36 53.35
C PRO A 592 19.20 -1.68 54.13
N ASP A 593 18.80 -1.60 55.40
CA ASP A 593 18.85 -2.62 56.47
C ASP A 593 18.06 -3.93 56.20
N GLY A 594 17.39 -4.04 55.05
CA GLY A 594 17.03 -5.33 54.45
C GLY A 594 15.56 -5.77 54.56
N GLU A 595 14.72 -5.10 55.37
CA GLU A 595 13.30 -5.46 55.50
C GLU A 595 12.52 -5.31 54.18
N GLY A 596 12.85 -4.27 53.40
CA GLY A 596 12.23 -3.97 52.11
C GLY A 596 10.81 -3.41 52.22
N ILE A 597 10.18 -3.16 51.06
CA ILE A 597 8.83 -2.59 50.97
C ILE A 597 7.89 -3.48 50.17
N GLY A 598 6.67 -3.64 50.66
CA GLY A 598 5.59 -4.32 49.93
C GLY A 598 5.26 -3.58 48.63
N GLN A 599 5.01 -4.31 47.54
CA GLN A 599 4.66 -3.69 46.27
C GLN A 599 3.37 -2.88 46.37
N ASP A 600 2.41 -3.37 47.16
CA ASP A 600 1.15 -2.71 47.44
C ASP A 600 1.39 -1.42 48.23
N THR A 601 2.21 -1.48 49.29
CA THR A 601 2.60 -0.35 50.14
C THR A 601 3.35 0.73 49.35
N LEU A 602 4.24 0.35 48.43
CA LEU A 602 4.94 1.29 47.55
C LEU A 602 3.98 1.99 46.58
N ILE A 603 2.97 1.27 46.07
CA ILE A 603 1.92 1.85 45.20
C ILE A 603 1.05 2.84 46.01
N GLU A 604 0.68 2.49 47.23
CA GLU A 604 -0.11 3.32 48.13
C GLU A 604 0.66 4.60 48.53
N GLN A 605 1.89 4.46 49.03
CA GLN A 605 2.72 5.58 49.50
C GLN A 605 3.22 6.50 48.37
N ALA A 606 3.62 5.95 47.22
CA ALA A 606 4.15 6.75 46.12
C ALA A 606 3.04 7.33 45.22
N LEU A 607 1.92 6.61 45.01
CA LEU A 607 0.93 6.95 43.99
C LEU A 607 -0.45 7.33 44.56
N GLY A 608 -0.68 7.16 45.86
CA GLY A 608 -1.97 7.44 46.51
C GLY A 608 -3.12 6.55 46.03
N GLN A 609 -2.84 5.36 45.49
CA GLN A 609 -3.85 4.49 44.90
C GLN A 609 -4.30 3.38 45.86
N ASP A 610 -5.62 3.31 46.07
CA ASP A 610 -6.30 2.24 46.80
C ASP A 610 -6.01 0.87 46.15
N ILE A 611 -5.31 0.01 46.89
CA ILE A 611 -4.87 -1.33 46.47
C ILE A 611 -6.04 -2.20 45.96
N GLY A 612 -7.27 -2.01 46.47
CA GLY A 612 -8.45 -2.73 46.00
C GLY A 612 -8.94 -2.33 44.60
N LYS A 613 -8.40 -1.24 44.04
CA LYS A 613 -8.75 -0.67 42.72
C LYS A 613 -7.55 -0.64 41.75
N VAL A 614 -6.35 -0.96 42.22
CA VAL A 614 -5.11 -1.01 41.42
C VAL A 614 -5.16 -2.18 40.44
N ASP A 615 -5.08 -1.88 39.13
CA ASP A 615 -5.07 -2.94 38.11
C ASP A 615 -3.69 -3.63 37.97
N ARG A 616 -3.67 -4.76 37.26
CA ARG A 616 -2.44 -5.52 37.00
C ARG A 616 -1.40 -4.74 36.15
N ARG A 617 -1.83 -3.75 35.36
CA ARG A 617 -0.94 -2.92 34.53
C ARG A 617 -0.16 -1.95 35.40
N VAL A 618 -0.80 -1.24 36.34
CA VAL A 618 -0.14 -0.40 37.35
C VAL A 618 0.93 -1.21 38.10
N GLN A 619 0.60 -2.41 38.59
CA GLN A 619 1.54 -3.29 39.29
C GLN A 619 2.76 -3.65 38.42
N MET A 620 2.56 -4.07 37.17
CA MET A 620 3.67 -4.37 36.25
C MET A 620 4.49 -3.12 35.91
N GLN A 621 3.87 -1.95 35.82
CA GLN A 621 4.51 -0.69 35.46
C GLN A 621 5.39 -0.16 36.60
N VAL A 622 4.94 -0.25 37.86
CA VAL A 622 5.79 -0.03 39.05
C VAL A 622 6.93 -1.06 39.12
N THR A 623 6.65 -2.34 38.82
CA THR A 623 7.71 -3.37 38.74
C THR A 623 8.77 -3.06 37.68
N ARG A 624 8.39 -2.39 36.58
CA ARG A 624 9.34 -1.94 35.57
C ARG A 624 10.21 -0.81 36.13
N ILE A 625 9.62 0.25 36.69
CA ILE A 625 10.33 1.42 37.24
C ILE A 625 11.36 1.00 38.31
N VAL A 626 10.94 0.25 39.32
CA VAL A 626 11.79 -0.16 40.46
C VAL A 626 12.97 -1.06 40.04
N ARG A 627 12.90 -1.69 38.86
CA ARG A 627 13.98 -2.53 38.30
C ARG A 627 14.69 -1.91 37.09
N ALA A 628 14.26 -0.72 36.68
CA ALA A 628 14.80 0.02 35.54
C ALA A 628 15.88 1.03 35.96
N SER A 629 15.70 1.61 37.13
CA SER A 629 16.55 2.65 37.69
C SER A 629 17.38 2.13 38.85
N ASP A 630 18.57 2.68 39.02
CA ASP A 630 19.31 2.59 40.29
C ASP A 630 18.92 3.80 41.18
N PHE A 631 18.93 3.61 42.49
CA PHE A 631 18.40 4.54 43.49
C PHE A 631 19.48 4.92 44.50
N THR A 632 19.47 6.15 45.03
CA THR A 632 20.47 6.59 46.01
C THR A 632 19.88 6.67 47.40
N THR A 633 20.16 5.66 48.22
CA THR A 633 19.67 5.54 49.59
C THR A 633 20.78 5.94 50.56
N HIS A 634 20.55 6.96 51.39
CA HIS A 634 21.52 7.46 52.39
C HIS A 634 22.94 7.78 51.87
N GLY A 635 23.10 8.01 50.57
CA GLY A 635 24.38 8.28 49.90
C GLY A 635 24.99 7.07 49.17
N GLU A 636 24.42 5.87 49.33
CA GLU A 636 24.85 4.65 48.65
C GLU A 636 23.94 4.34 47.44
N THR A 637 24.51 3.79 46.36
CA THR A 637 23.74 3.35 45.20
C THR A 637 23.19 1.94 45.42
N VAL A 638 21.87 1.82 45.46
CA VAL A 638 21.13 0.60 45.79
C VAL A 638 20.26 0.18 44.62
N ARG A 639 20.25 -1.13 44.32
CA ARG A 639 19.37 -1.74 43.32
C ARG A 639 18.28 -2.55 44.03
N TRP A 640 17.04 -2.43 43.58
CA TRP A 640 15.90 -3.01 44.28
C TRP A 640 15.45 -4.36 43.67
N GLU A 641 15.59 -5.43 44.44
CA GLU A 641 15.26 -6.80 44.02
C GLU A 641 13.83 -7.19 44.39
N ARG A 642 13.02 -7.61 43.41
CA ARG A 642 11.65 -8.08 43.65
C ARG A 642 11.62 -9.49 44.26
N LYS A 643 11.16 -9.61 45.51
CA LYS A 643 11.04 -10.88 46.26
C LYS A 643 9.64 -11.06 46.86
N ARG A 644 9.38 -12.24 47.45
CA ARG A 644 8.16 -12.51 48.25
C ARG A 644 8.44 -12.18 49.71
N LEU A 645 7.89 -11.07 50.19
CA LEU A 645 7.95 -10.68 51.61
C LEU A 645 6.87 -11.44 52.39
N ARG A 646 7.20 -11.90 53.61
CA ARG A 646 6.26 -12.54 54.54
C ARG A 646 5.71 -11.48 55.50
N TYR A 647 4.40 -11.54 55.76
CA TYR A 647 3.73 -10.64 56.69
C TYR A 647 3.13 -11.44 57.87
N GLY A 648 2.79 -10.73 58.95
CA GLY A 648 2.04 -11.31 60.07
C GLY A 648 0.76 -12.01 59.59
N GLY A 649 0.45 -13.16 60.19
CA GLY A 649 -0.63 -14.05 59.71
C GLY A 649 -0.21 -15.06 58.63
N GLY A 650 1.07 -15.12 58.24
CA GLY A 650 1.62 -16.19 57.40
C GLY A 650 1.40 -16.01 55.88
N HIS A 651 0.73 -14.94 55.46
CA HIS A 651 0.60 -14.59 54.05
C HIS A 651 1.89 -13.98 53.50
N SER A 652 2.17 -14.19 52.20
CA SER A 652 3.29 -13.55 51.50
C SER A 652 2.81 -12.71 50.32
N ARG A 653 3.36 -11.51 50.18
CA ARG A 653 3.06 -10.58 49.07
C ARG A 653 4.32 -10.32 48.25
N TRP A 654 4.18 -9.76 47.06
CA TRP A 654 5.34 -9.25 46.31
C TRP A 654 5.82 -7.95 46.95
N GLY A 655 7.13 -7.75 46.96
CA GLY A 655 7.78 -6.54 47.44
C GLY A 655 9.18 -6.43 46.87
N TYR A 656 9.90 -5.39 47.29
CA TYR A 656 11.25 -5.07 46.84
C TYR A 656 12.16 -4.96 48.05
N VAL A 657 13.32 -5.62 48.01
CA VAL A 657 14.37 -5.47 49.02
C VAL A 657 15.54 -4.68 48.43
N PRO A 658 16.26 -3.89 49.24
CA PRO A 658 17.52 -3.31 48.81
C PRO A 658 18.56 -4.41 48.56
N ALA A 659 19.35 -4.24 47.51
CA ALA A 659 20.61 -4.94 47.30
C ALA A 659 21.67 -3.88 47.02
N LEU A 660 22.67 -3.80 47.90
CA LEU A 660 23.83 -2.92 47.72
C LEU A 660 24.50 -3.26 46.39
N VAL A 661 24.65 -2.27 45.51
CA VAL A 661 25.51 -2.42 44.34
C VAL A 661 26.95 -2.38 44.86
N PRO A 662 27.78 -3.42 44.65
CA PRO A 662 29.17 -3.35 45.07
C PRO A 662 29.83 -2.17 44.36
N THR A 663 30.31 -1.20 45.15
CA THR A 663 31.15 -0.14 44.62
C THR A 663 32.37 -0.81 44.00
N ALA A 664 32.57 -0.62 42.69
CA ALA A 664 33.82 -1.04 42.06
C ALA A 664 34.95 -0.36 42.83
N PRO A 665 35.96 -1.10 43.33
CA PRO A 665 36.94 -0.54 44.23
C PRO A 665 37.63 0.64 43.55
N THR A 666 37.51 1.82 44.17
CA THR A 666 38.31 2.98 43.77
C THR A 666 39.76 2.56 43.85
N CYS A 667 40.48 2.66 42.72
CA CYS A 667 41.84 2.15 42.62
C CYS A 667 42.80 3.08 43.38
N SER A 668 42.84 2.93 44.70
CA SER A 668 43.85 3.51 45.56
C SER A 668 45.19 2.84 45.29
N ASN A 669 46.22 3.65 45.06
CA ASN A 669 47.57 3.17 44.82
C ASN A 669 48.14 2.47 46.06
N GLN A 670 48.08 1.14 46.10
CA GLN A 670 49.05 0.28 46.82
C GLN A 670 48.76 -1.21 46.57
N PHE A 671 49.60 -1.87 45.77
CA PHE A 671 50.07 -3.23 46.07
C PHE A 671 51.37 -3.51 45.30
N GLN A 672 52.49 -3.55 46.03
CA GLN A 672 53.69 -4.26 45.61
C GLN A 672 53.51 -5.73 45.99
N GLY A 673 53.89 -6.66 45.12
CA GLY A 673 53.79 -8.10 45.39
C GLY A 673 54.34 -8.91 44.22
N ASP A 674 55.38 -9.70 44.49
CA ASP A 674 56.16 -10.39 43.46
C ASP A 674 55.41 -11.54 42.78
N TRP A 675 55.57 -11.65 41.47
CA TRP A 675 55.19 -12.83 40.68
C TRP A 675 56.34 -13.27 39.78
N ASN A 676 57.34 -13.93 40.38
CA ASN A 676 58.36 -14.67 39.64
C ASN A 676 57.77 -16.00 39.13
N GLY A 677 57.21 -15.97 37.91
CA GLY A 677 56.73 -17.16 37.19
C GLY A 677 56.74 -16.90 35.70
N GLN A 678 57.44 -17.73 34.93
CA GLN A 678 57.69 -17.48 33.50
C GLN A 678 56.41 -17.65 32.66
N MET A 679 56.07 -16.63 31.87
CA MET A 679 55.11 -16.73 30.76
C MET A 679 55.82 -16.52 29.41
N PRO A 680 55.31 -17.10 28.30
CA PRO A 680 55.80 -16.79 26.96
C PRO A 680 55.58 -15.33 26.57
N TRP A 681 56.37 -14.83 25.62
CA TRP A 681 56.31 -13.44 25.15
C TRP A 681 55.15 -13.18 24.16
N HIS A 682 54.89 -11.89 23.91
CA HIS A 682 53.74 -11.30 23.20
C HIS A 682 52.43 -11.33 24.03
N ASP A 683 51.67 -10.24 24.20
CA ASP A 683 51.80 -8.85 23.70
C ASP A 683 51.37 -7.83 24.79
N ARG A 684 51.92 -6.60 24.74
CA ARG A 684 51.65 -5.49 25.68
C ARG A 684 51.13 -4.24 24.95
N ARG A 685 49.85 -4.23 24.55
CA ARG A 685 49.17 -3.01 24.04
C ARG A 685 47.76 -2.81 24.65
N LEU A 686 47.64 -2.84 25.98
CA LEU A 686 46.38 -2.58 26.73
C LEU A 686 46.54 -1.64 27.94
N THR A 687 47.04 -0.41 27.73
CA THR A 687 46.79 0.77 28.61
C THR A 687 47.31 2.07 27.98
N ALA A 688 46.49 2.73 27.16
CA ALA A 688 46.70 4.13 26.73
C ALA A 688 45.34 4.76 26.34
N PRO A 689 45.11 6.07 26.62
CA PRO A 689 43.92 6.77 26.13
C PRO A 689 43.98 6.98 24.61
N PHE A 690 42.81 7.14 23.98
CA PHE A 690 42.65 7.26 22.53
C PHE A 690 43.52 8.38 21.93
N GLN A 691 44.45 8.01 21.05
CA GLN A 691 44.91 8.90 19.98
C GLN A 691 43.96 8.77 18.79
N LEU A 692 43.56 9.91 18.21
CA LEU A 692 42.92 9.96 16.90
C LEU A 692 43.91 9.40 15.85
N PHE A 693 43.37 8.67 14.86
CA PHE A 693 44.18 7.91 13.89
C PHE A 693 45.24 8.78 13.19
N GLN A 694 46.51 8.57 13.53
CA GLN A 694 47.60 8.69 12.57
C GLN A 694 48.01 7.28 12.11
N PRO A 695 48.32 7.07 10.83
CA PRO A 695 48.76 5.78 10.32
C PRO A 695 50.20 5.49 10.77
N PHE A 696 50.33 4.72 11.85
CA PHE A 696 51.62 4.24 12.36
C PHE A 696 52.13 3.10 11.48
N PHE A 697 53.05 3.40 10.56
CA PHE A 697 53.83 2.39 9.83
C PHE A 697 55.11 2.08 10.60
N GLU A 698 55.20 0.92 11.26
CA GLU A 698 56.41 0.43 11.92
C GLU A 698 57.09 -0.66 11.06
N GLY A 699 58.41 -0.56 10.86
CA GLY A 699 59.27 -1.70 10.50
C GLY A 699 59.18 -2.23 9.06
N GLU A 700 60.25 -2.04 8.29
CA GLU A 700 60.56 -2.64 6.97
C GLU A 700 59.58 -2.37 5.81
N GLN A 701 58.27 -2.43 6.00
CA GLN A 701 57.26 -2.19 4.96
C GLN A 701 57.35 -0.78 4.35
N GLU A 702 57.79 0.23 5.13
CA GLU A 702 58.03 1.57 4.59
C GLU A 702 59.23 1.61 3.60
N LYS A 703 60.20 0.68 3.73
CA LYS A 703 61.29 0.53 2.75
C LYS A 703 60.80 -0.17 1.48
N GLU A 704 59.96 -1.20 1.59
CA GLU A 704 59.35 -1.86 0.42
C GLU A 704 58.48 -0.88 -0.37
N ILE A 705 57.62 -0.10 0.29
CA ILE A 705 56.74 0.87 -0.37
C ILE A 705 57.56 1.99 -1.05
N ARG A 706 58.64 2.49 -0.42
CA ARG A 706 59.54 3.47 -1.05
C ARG A 706 60.38 2.87 -2.19
N ALA A 707 60.72 1.57 -2.14
CA ALA A 707 61.39 0.87 -3.24
C ALA A 707 60.45 0.66 -4.43
N LEU A 708 59.18 0.30 -4.19
CA LEU A 708 58.15 0.09 -5.21
C LEU A 708 57.67 1.38 -5.90
N GLN A 709 58.06 2.55 -5.40
CA GLN A 709 57.84 3.84 -6.07
C GLN A 709 58.98 4.21 -7.05
N GLY A 710 60.01 3.36 -7.19
CA GLY A 710 61.09 3.52 -8.16
C GLY A 710 61.09 2.42 -9.23
N ALA A 711 61.10 2.85 -10.50
CA ALA A 711 61.21 2.03 -11.72
C ALA A 711 60.00 1.15 -12.12
N GLU A 712 59.35 1.57 -13.21
CA GLU A 712 58.76 0.77 -14.30
C GLU A 712 58.33 -0.70 -14.03
N ARG A 713 57.02 -0.93 -13.86
CA ARG A 713 56.18 -1.83 -14.70
C ARG A 713 54.74 -1.94 -14.17
N ALA A 714 53.79 -1.30 -14.86
CA ALA A 714 52.37 -1.43 -14.56
C ALA A 714 51.73 -2.74 -15.08
N ASP A 715 52.33 -3.37 -16.11
CA ASP A 715 51.68 -4.42 -16.91
C ASP A 715 51.63 -5.80 -16.24
N ALA A 716 52.46 -6.05 -15.22
CA ALA A 716 52.57 -7.37 -14.59
C ALA A 716 51.29 -7.81 -13.86
N TYR A 717 50.55 -6.89 -13.24
CA TYR A 717 49.39 -7.21 -12.40
C TYR A 717 48.10 -7.46 -13.20
N VAL A 718 48.02 -6.96 -14.44
CA VAL A 718 46.82 -7.08 -15.29
C VAL A 718 46.80 -8.42 -16.05
N SER A 719 47.97 -9.01 -16.31
CA SER A 719 48.11 -10.22 -17.14
C SER A 719 47.54 -11.50 -16.51
N HIS A 720 47.47 -11.61 -15.17
CA HIS A 720 47.13 -12.88 -14.51
C HIS A 720 45.61 -13.11 -14.28
N MET A 721 44.77 -12.16 -14.71
CA MET A 721 43.31 -12.15 -14.49
C MET A 721 42.48 -12.38 -15.77
N ARG A 722 43.10 -12.78 -16.89
CA ARG A 722 42.41 -13.02 -18.17
C ARG A 722 42.95 -14.22 -18.94
N GLY A 723 42.24 -15.35 -18.86
CA GLY A 723 42.47 -16.50 -19.73
C GLY A 723 41.37 -17.56 -19.62
N SER A 724 40.49 -17.63 -20.64
CA SER A 724 39.43 -18.66 -20.89
C SER A 724 38.36 -18.87 -19.78
N ASP A 725 37.09 -19.12 -20.06
CA ASP A 725 36.36 -19.28 -21.34
C ASP A 725 34.90 -18.77 -21.19
N PRO A 726 34.20 -18.30 -22.25
CA PRO A 726 32.99 -17.49 -22.10
C PRO A 726 31.66 -18.27 -22.09
N GLU A 727 31.63 -19.51 -21.60
CA GLU A 727 30.41 -20.34 -21.58
C GLU A 727 30.17 -21.05 -20.23
N ASN A 728 29.72 -20.30 -19.22
CA ASN A 728 28.84 -20.80 -18.13
C ASN A 728 28.28 -19.65 -17.27
N GLY A 729 27.12 -19.87 -16.64
CA GLY A 729 26.39 -18.83 -15.90
C GLY A 729 26.99 -18.50 -14.52
N TRP A 730 26.98 -17.22 -14.14
CA TRP A 730 27.46 -16.75 -12.84
C TRP A 730 26.63 -17.32 -11.68
N ASN A 731 27.24 -18.21 -10.88
CA ASN A 731 26.73 -18.63 -9.57
C ASN A 731 27.90 -19.05 -8.67
N GLY A 732 27.94 -18.54 -7.44
CA GLY A 732 28.81 -19.03 -6.36
C GLY A 732 30.05 -18.18 -6.05
N TRP A 733 29.95 -17.35 -5.00
CA TRP A 733 31.13 -16.94 -4.23
C TRP A 733 31.45 -18.06 -3.21
N ASN A 734 32.57 -18.76 -3.40
CA ASN A 734 33.00 -19.81 -2.48
C ASN A 734 33.51 -19.21 -1.16
N THR A 735 32.99 -19.69 -0.03
CA THR A 735 33.59 -19.45 1.28
C THR A 735 34.88 -20.27 1.45
N PRO A 736 35.94 -19.71 2.05
CA PRO A 736 37.14 -20.48 2.38
C PRO A 736 36.81 -21.52 3.46
N LYS A 737 37.02 -22.80 3.15
CA LYS A 737 36.86 -23.89 4.12
C LYS A 737 38.08 -23.95 5.04
N ILE A 738 37.87 -23.70 6.34
CA ILE A 738 38.86 -24.03 7.38
C ILE A 738 38.89 -25.56 7.54
N PRO A 739 40.06 -26.22 7.47
CA PRO A 739 40.15 -27.67 7.63
C PRO A 739 40.13 -28.06 9.11
N CYS A 740 39.14 -28.85 9.51
CA CYS A 740 39.09 -29.46 10.84
C CYS A 740 39.88 -30.79 10.86
N THR A 741 41.13 -30.76 11.31
CA THR A 741 41.89 -31.97 11.71
C THR A 741 41.58 -32.29 13.17
N GLY A 742 41.16 -33.52 13.49
CA GLY A 742 40.71 -33.89 14.83
C GLY A 742 41.48 -35.07 15.45
N THR A 743 41.61 -35.00 16.78
CA THR A 743 42.05 -36.04 17.75
C THR A 743 41.79 -35.45 19.16
N ASP A 744 41.34 -36.15 20.20
CA ASP A 744 40.72 -37.48 20.32
C ASP A 744 40.09 -37.60 21.76
N LEU A 745 39.62 -38.80 22.16
CA LEU A 745 39.32 -39.27 23.53
C LEU A 745 37.99 -38.87 24.23
N THR A 746 37.00 -39.75 24.06
CA THR A 746 36.20 -40.45 25.12
C THR A 746 35.59 -39.71 26.33
N VAL A 747 34.29 -39.94 26.58
CA VAL A 747 33.73 -40.80 27.67
C VAL A 747 32.30 -41.26 27.26
N GLN A 748 31.80 -42.39 27.79
CA GLN A 748 30.56 -43.08 27.38
C GLN A 748 29.27 -42.61 28.09
N PRO A 749 28.09 -42.81 27.47
CA PRO A 749 26.79 -42.91 28.16
C PRO A 749 26.40 -44.38 28.49
N PRO A 750 25.77 -44.67 29.64
CA PRO A 750 25.41 -46.04 30.03
C PRO A 750 24.10 -46.57 29.39
N LEU A 751 24.28 -47.48 28.43
CA LEU A 751 23.53 -48.73 28.13
C LEU A 751 22.15 -49.04 28.75
N GLY A 752 21.25 -49.55 27.89
CA GLY A 752 20.05 -50.35 28.22
C GLY A 752 19.01 -50.36 27.06
N ARG A 753 19.13 -51.20 26.01
CA ARG A 753 18.70 -52.62 25.89
C ARG A 753 17.22 -52.87 26.27
N SER A 754 16.40 -53.60 25.48
CA SER A 754 16.61 -54.28 24.19
C SER A 754 15.29 -54.83 23.58
N ASP A 755 15.27 -55.09 22.26
CA ASP A 755 14.31 -55.95 21.51
C ASP A 755 12.82 -55.49 21.45
N ARG A 756 12.01 -55.77 20.41
CA ARG A 756 12.17 -56.61 19.20
C ARG A 756 11.22 -56.24 18.02
N SER A 757 11.64 -56.56 16.79
CA SER A 757 10.88 -56.94 15.57
C SER A 757 9.60 -56.20 15.10
N ASP A 758 9.70 -55.62 13.90
CA ASP A 758 8.81 -55.78 12.71
C ASP A 758 7.27 -55.79 12.82
N GLN A 759 6.61 -54.74 12.32
CA GLN A 759 5.71 -54.76 11.13
C GLN A 759 5.11 -53.36 10.82
N PRO A 760 4.59 -53.09 9.60
CA PRO A 760 4.11 -51.76 9.20
C PRO A 760 2.66 -51.44 9.63
N PRO A 761 2.30 -50.17 9.84
CA PRO A 761 0.96 -49.77 10.32
C PRO A 761 -0.09 -49.62 9.19
N PRO A 762 -1.32 -50.18 9.35
CA PRO A 762 -2.44 -49.95 8.43
C PRO A 762 -3.24 -48.66 8.76
N THR A 763 -4.00 -48.20 7.77
CA THR A 763 -4.88 -47.01 7.85
C THR A 763 -6.13 -47.21 8.71
N SER A 764 -6.62 -46.15 9.36
CA SER A 764 -8.00 -46.11 9.90
C SER A 764 -8.64 -44.72 9.83
N GLU A 765 -9.94 -44.70 9.51
CA GLU A 765 -10.76 -43.48 9.43
C GLU A 765 -11.09 -42.90 10.83
N ARG A 766 -11.47 -41.61 10.90
CA ARG A 766 -12.15 -41.04 12.08
C ARG A 766 -13.49 -40.39 11.72
N ARG A 767 -14.59 -41.06 12.10
CA ARG A 767 -15.94 -40.51 12.05
C ARG A 767 -16.17 -39.44 13.12
N ARG A 768 -17.08 -38.50 12.84
CA ARG A 768 -17.53 -37.44 13.77
C ARG A 768 -18.45 -38.00 14.87
N LYS A 769 -18.56 -37.27 15.99
CA LYS A 769 -19.62 -37.44 17.03
C LYS A 769 -20.53 -36.20 17.08
N PRO A 770 -21.77 -36.32 17.60
CA PRO A 770 -22.86 -35.35 17.33
C PRO A 770 -23.11 -34.32 18.44
N ASN A 771 -24.00 -33.37 18.16
CA ASN A 771 -24.50 -32.34 19.07
C ASN A 771 -25.41 -32.91 20.17
N HIS A 772 -25.50 -32.19 21.30
CA HIS A 772 -26.62 -32.29 22.24
C HIS A 772 -27.39 -30.98 22.34
N ARG A 773 -28.73 -31.10 22.34
CA ARG A 773 -29.68 -30.15 22.92
C ARG A 773 -30.70 -30.95 23.74
N ASP A 774 -31.62 -30.22 24.37
CA ASP A 774 -32.87 -30.67 24.99
C ASP A 774 -32.77 -31.44 26.32
N ARG A 775 -33.21 -30.74 27.37
CA ARG A 775 -33.92 -31.29 28.54
C ARG A 775 -35.09 -30.34 28.84
N VAL A 776 -36.27 -30.89 29.11
CA VAL A 776 -37.52 -30.14 29.37
C VAL A 776 -38.23 -30.71 30.59
N ALA A 777 -38.47 -29.86 31.61
CA ALA A 777 -39.42 -30.01 32.72
C ALA A 777 -39.34 -28.76 33.64
N ALA A 778 -40.37 -28.31 34.36
CA ALA A 778 -41.82 -28.40 34.15
C ALA A 778 -42.55 -27.29 34.96
N ILE A 779 -43.57 -26.71 34.32
CA ILE A 779 -44.80 -26.04 34.83
C ILE A 779 -45.06 -26.12 36.36
N PRO A 780 -45.36 -25.00 37.06
CA PRO A 780 -46.76 -24.54 37.16
C PRO A 780 -47.04 -23.03 36.97
N ILE A 781 -48.33 -22.72 36.84
CA ILE A 781 -48.94 -21.43 36.49
C ILE A 781 -49.54 -20.77 37.75
N ASN A 782 -49.50 -19.43 37.84
CA ASN A 782 -50.55 -18.65 38.51
C ASN A 782 -50.64 -17.21 37.98
N SER A 783 -51.86 -16.74 37.77
CA SER A 783 -52.30 -15.37 37.42
C SER A 783 -52.75 -14.63 38.70
N PRO A 784 -53.20 -13.33 38.73
CA PRO A 784 -53.72 -12.50 37.63
C PRO A 784 -53.46 -10.95 37.66
N VAL A 785 -53.94 -10.25 36.61
CA VAL A 785 -54.74 -8.97 36.55
C VAL A 785 -54.51 -7.91 37.66
N GLU A 786 -54.20 -6.61 37.42
CA GLU A 786 -54.89 -5.51 36.67
C GLU A 786 -53.88 -4.58 35.90
N ILE A 787 -54.16 -3.74 34.86
CA ILE A 787 -55.28 -2.83 34.48
C ILE A 787 -55.24 -1.52 35.34
N ARG A 788 -55.12 -0.26 34.86
CA ARG A 788 -55.54 0.46 33.61
C ARG A 788 -54.80 1.82 33.44
N ARG A 789 -54.88 2.42 32.22
CA ARG A 789 -54.78 3.90 31.89
C ARG A 789 -53.41 4.60 32.06
N ASP A 790 -53.06 5.68 31.35
CA ASP A 790 -53.73 6.54 30.33
C ASP A 790 -52.74 7.06 29.24
N GLY A 791 -53.23 7.69 28.15
CA GLY A 791 -52.48 8.74 27.40
C GLY A 791 -51.94 8.47 25.97
N LYS A 792 -52.45 9.22 24.98
CA LYS A 792 -51.94 9.50 23.59
C LYS A 792 -52.68 10.75 23.04
N PRO A 793 -52.26 11.44 21.95
CA PRO A 793 -51.00 11.43 21.17
C PRO A 793 -50.25 12.79 21.37
N PRO A 794 -50.09 13.81 20.47
CA PRO A 794 -49.85 13.86 19.01
C PRO A 794 -48.75 14.85 18.48
N VAL A 795 -48.19 14.54 17.29
CA VAL A 795 -47.93 15.37 16.08
C VAL A 795 -47.33 16.82 16.15
N ASN A 796 -46.27 17.04 15.36
CA ASN A 796 -45.72 18.26 14.70
C ASN A 796 -45.70 19.66 15.37
N GLY A 797 -44.53 20.33 15.26
CA GLY A 797 -44.45 21.63 14.57
C GLY A 797 -43.76 22.83 15.25
N HIS A 798 -43.01 23.62 14.46
CA HIS A 798 -42.59 25.02 14.70
C HIS A 798 -41.62 25.30 15.89
N ARG A 799 -40.91 26.45 15.99
CA ARG A 799 -40.72 27.63 15.09
C ARG A 799 -39.32 28.27 15.26
N MET A 800 -39.04 29.30 14.44
CA MET A 800 -37.87 30.19 14.53
C MET A 800 -37.90 31.11 15.75
N LEU A 801 -36.73 31.68 16.10
CA LEU A 801 -36.59 33.06 16.56
C LEU A 801 -35.22 33.62 16.14
N ASP A 802 -35.19 34.91 15.81
CA ASP A 802 -34.00 35.63 15.30
C ASP A 802 -33.12 36.20 16.43
N HIS A 803 -31.88 36.60 16.10
CA HIS A 803 -31.39 37.93 16.44
C HIS A 803 -30.20 38.36 15.55
N LEU A 804 -30.02 39.69 15.43
CA LEU A 804 -29.09 40.35 14.51
C LEU A 804 -27.74 40.69 15.17
N GLY A 805 -26.66 40.62 14.39
CA GLY A 805 -25.33 41.17 14.70
C GLY A 805 -24.64 41.62 13.41
N ARG A 806 -23.83 42.68 13.45
CA ARG A 806 -23.23 43.32 12.27
C ARG A 806 -21.71 43.14 12.19
N SER A 807 -21.21 43.17 10.94
CA SER A 807 -19.90 43.73 10.51
C SER A 807 -18.62 43.04 11.01
N GLU A 808 -17.45 43.04 10.34
CA GLU A 808 -16.93 43.82 9.19
C GLU A 808 -16.12 42.95 8.18
N ASN A 809 -15.77 43.52 7.01
CA ASN A 809 -14.48 43.47 6.24
C ASN A 809 -13.55 42.23 6.32
N CYS A 810 -12.72 41.82 5.34
CA CYS A 810 -12.49 42.06 3.89
C CYS A 810 -11.39 41.05 3.45
N HIS A 811 -10.96 40.83 2.20
CA HIS A 811 -11.28 41.31 0.83
C HIS A 811 -10.84 40.22 -0.18
N LEU A 812 -11.20 40.35 -1.46
CA LEU A 812 -10.55 39.68 -2.60
C LEU A 812 -10.54 40.63 -3.82
N THR A 813 -9.47 40.61 -4.62
CA THR A 813 -9.29 41.52 -5.78
C THR A 813 -8.68 40.81 -6.98
N ASP A 814 -9.29 40.98 -8.16
CA ASP A 814 -8.68 40.78 -9.48
C ASP A 814 -9.37 41.75 -10.48
N PRO A 815 -8.67 42.45 -11.40
CA PRO A 815 -9.21 43.67 -12.01
C PRO A 815 -9.78 43.55 -13.44
N SER A 816 -11.06 43.90 -13.57
CA SER A 816 -11.68 44.78 -14.60
C SER A 816 -11.19 44.84 -16.06
N GLY A 817 -12.15 44.67 -16.98
CA GLY A 817 -12.18 45.25 -18.34
C GLY A 817 -12.88 44.32 -19.33
N GLY A 818 -13.97 44.65 -20.05
CA GLY A 818 -14.65 45.92 -20.39
C GLY A 818 -15.35 45.67 -21.76
N THR A 819 -16.32 46.43 -22.28
CA THR A 819 -17.04 47.63 -21.80
C THR A 819 -18.38 47.74 -22.58
N VAL A 820 -19.51 47.92 -21.86
CA VAL A 820 -20.78 48.60 -22.26
C VAL A 820 -21.45 48.30 -23.64
N LEU A 821 -22.72 47.87 -23.62
CA LEU A 821 -23.86 48.66 -24.17
C LEU A 821 -25.24 48.14 -23.72
N LYS A 822 -26.14 49.08 -23.37
CA LYS A 822 -27.59 48.95 -23.10
C LYS A 822 -28.24 50.18 -23.76
N PRO A 823 -29.50 50.14 -24.24
CA PRO A 823 -30.59 50.65 -23.38
C PRO A 823 -32.05 50.18 -23.65
N LYS A 824 -32.86 50.18 -22.57
CA LYS A 824 -34.32 50.46 -22.51
C LYS A 824 -35.28 49.49 -23.27
N SER A 825 -36.57 49.41 -22.95
CA SER A 825 -37.44 50.10 -21.96
C SER A 825 -38.35 49.08 -21.25
N TRP A 826 -38.35 49.02 -19.90
CA TRP A 826 -39.40 49.59 -19.01
C TRP A 826 -40.83 49.05 -19.21
N ILE A 827 -41.40 48.39 -18.18
CA ILE A 827 -42.60 48.83 -17.42
C ILE A 827 -42.90 47.81 -16.29
N TRP A 828 -43.40 48.32 -15.16
CA TRP A 828 -43.95 47.61 -13.98
C TRP A 828 -45.42 48.11 -13.82
N PRO A 829 -46.37 47.41 -13.16
CA PRO A 829 -46.25 47.15 -11.72
C PRO A 829 -47.00 45.93 -11.11
N CYS A 830 -46.70 45.69 -9.82
CA CYS A 830 -47.54 45.29 -8.67
C CYS A 830 -48.87 44.49 -8.81
N GLY A 831 -49.07 43.61 -7.83
CA GLY A 831 -50.34 42.92 -7.50
C GLY A 831 -50.31 41.44 -7.86
N GLY A 832 -50.90 40.51 -7.11
CA GLY A 832 -51.58 40.58 -5.80
C GLY A 832 -51.89 39.14 -5.36
N GLY A 833 -51.97 38.85 -4.05
CA GLY A 833 -51.99 37.47 -3.56
C GLY A 833 -53.35 36.76 -3.57
N SER A 834 -53.33 35.43 -3.71
CA SER A 834 -54.37 34.48 -3.30
C SER A 834 -53.71 33.14 -2.95
#